data_AF-A0A956D6F7-F1
#
_entry.id   AF-A0A956D6F7-F1
#
_cell.length_a   1.000
_cell.length_b   1.000
_cell.length_c   1.000
_cell.angle_alpha   90.00
_cell.angle_beta   90.00
_cell.angle_gamma   90.00
#
_symmetry.space_group_name_H-M   'P 1'
#
loop_
_entity.id
_entity.type
_entity.pdbx_description
1 polymer ?
#
loop_
_entity_poly.entity_id
_entity_poly.type
_entity_poly.pdbx_seq_one_letter_code
_entity_poly.pdbx_strand_id
1 'polypeptide(L)'
;TDTAALREAAALCAATHRLELASAYAAAASAAATRRELSSARFEEALLARRRNDLATAKEHMRAALANEPSPELRVRLVRELDPHSPAYRDAVLALRATDAVRARHLLARLAETGDLDDLRAYVAALLEDGLAEVAVARLDRRARDASPDERRTLRMLAAEVAEEAERPDLAFEQLATAHAAEPVLEVLLEPLVSDAQAAGWAETAAVWLERVASSRDDREERAGWLRRAARAFRDLPGARGWSAELFLRSLELAHDDDALSELRAMATELRDVAFLADALERVSRRDDASTLPLLEELAELAEARLGSAQRASYAWAMLLARSPDHPRAAKEVARLNDRSRIKAGLVALAAEDYDRDPSPANARKLASMLRDDPRERARAIELYEVVREADDDAGVYASLERLFRLEGDDAGLARLLELRARDRRTPPEQAIRALATLAGLYAISGEHAASADAAARWLALAPRSQDAVARLELAARFDPSLRAAAHAARLELPHDRRHARIAAQRIEESKTSPEEALVALNDAFEADPRPADACLALLQRHDPPTPEILAALERCREVLGDDAWLLRRLVEVTAHVAPDRRHAWLSSWTRLDPDDRMLAASRLRAALVDGDAPTLRGAAEHVLRLGDVSLLDDISDA
;
A
#
# COMPACT_ATOMS: atom_id res chain seq x y z
N THR A 1 -38.14 -51.74 3.01
CA THR A 1 -37.03 -52.35 2.26
C THR A 1 -35.77 -52.05 3.01
N ASP A 2 -34.94 -53.05 3.26
CA ASP A 2 -33.71 -52.89 4.05
C ASP A 2 -32.60 -52.33 3.16
N THR A 3 -32.26 -51.05 3.35
CA THR A 3 -31.19 -50.36 2.61
C THR A 3 -29.86 -51.09 2.73
N ALA A 4 -29.56 -51.69 3.89
CA ALA A 4 -28.31 -52.41 4.11
C ALA A 4 -28.23 -53.67 3.24
N ALA A 5 -29.32 -54.44 3.17
CA ALA A 5 -29.41 -55.63 2.33
C ALA A 5 -29.25 -55.30 0.84
N LEU A 6 -29.80 -54.17 0.37
CA LEU A 6 -29.65 -53.73 -1.02
C LEU A 6 -28.20 -53.31 -1.34
N ARG A 7 -27.52 -52.63 -0.41
CA ARG A 7 -26.10 -52.25 -0.56
C ARG A 7 -25.18 -53.47 -0.55
N GLU A 8 -25.44 -54.44 0.33
CA GLU A 8 -24.70 -55.71 0.35
C GLU A 8 -24.89 -56.50 -0.95
N ALA A 9 -26.13 -56.57 -1.45
CA ALA A 9 -26.42 -57.19 -2.75
C ALA A 9 -25.69 -56.47 -3.90
N ALA A 10 -25.66 -55.13 -3.90
CA ALA A 10 -24.90 -54.35 -4.87
C ALA A 10 -23.40 -54.66 -4.81
N ALA A 11 -22.82 -54.73 -3.60
CA ALA A 11 -21.40 -55.05 -3.39
C ALA A 11 -21.04 -56.47 -3.88
N LEU A 12 -21.87 -57.48 -3.57
CA LEU A 12 -21.69 -58.86 -4.03
C LEU A 12 -21.80 -58.99 -5.55
N CYS A 13 -22.76 -58.29 -6.16
CA CYS A 13 -22.88 -58.23 -7.62
C CYS A 13 -21.67 -57.55 -8.26
N ALA A 14 -21.16 -56.47 -7.65
CA ALA A 14 -19.97 -55.78 -8.11
C ALA A 14 -18.71 -56.65 -8.00
N ALA A 15 -18.57 -57.42 -6.91
CA ALA A 15 -17.47 -58.36 -6.70
C ALA A 15 -17.48 -59.52 -7.71
N THR A 16 -18.65 -59.89 -8.23
CA THR A 16 -18.81 -60.92 -9.28
C THR A 16 -18.87 -60.33 -10.69
N HIS A 17 -18.46 -59.07 -10.87
CA HIS A 17 -18.45 -58.33 -12.15
C HIS A 17 -19.83 -58.20 -12.84
N ARG A 18 -20.94 -58.37 -12.11
CA ARG A 18 -22.31 -58.13 -12.62
C ARG A 18 -22.72 -56.67 -12.43
N LEU A 19 -22.04 -55.77 -13.13
CA LEU A 19 -22.13 -54.32 -12.88
C LEU A 19 -23.53 -53.73 -13.13
N GLU A 20 -24.31 -54.26 -14.07
CA GLU A 20 -25.68 -53.79 -14.32
C GLU A 20 -26.63 -54.09 -13.15
N LEU A 21 -26.53 -55.32 -12.63
CA LEU A 21 -27.32 -55.76 -11.47
C LEU A 21 -26.87 -55.02 -10.21
N ALA A 22 -25.56 -54.80 -10.06
CA ALA A 22 -25.02 -53.97 -8.98
C ALA A 22 -25.57 -52.53 -9.03
N SER A 23 -25.59 -51.90 -10.20
CA SER A 23 -26.18 -50.56 -10.38
C SER A 23 -27.67 -50.53 -10.03
N ALA A 24 -28.44 -51.54 -10.43
CA ALA A 24 -29.87 -51.62 -10.11
C ALA A 24 -30.12 -51.75 -8.60
N TYR A 25 -29.33 -52.58 -7.90
CA TYR A 25 -29.41 -52.70 -6.45
C TYR A 25 -28.97 -51.42 -5.72
N ALA A 26 -27.94 -50.73 -6.21
CA ALA A 26 -27.51 -49.45 -5.65
C ALA A 26 -28.57 -48.35 -5.85
N ALA A 27 -29.17 -48.26 -7.05
CA ALA A 27 -30.31 -47.39 -7.35
C ALA A 27 -31.50 -47.63 -6.41
N ALA A 28 -31.84 -48.90 -6.20
CA ALA A 28 -32.88 -49.30 -5.26
C ALA A 28 -32.50 -48.96 -3.80
N ALA A 29 -31.22 -49.10 -3.44
CA ALA A 29 -30.72 -48.71 -2.12
C ALA A 29 -30.87 -47.22 -1.88
N SER A 30 -30.46 -46.34 -2.80
CA SER A 30 -30.64 -44.89 -2.61
C SER A 30 -32.09 -44.45 -2.61
N ALA A 31 -32.95 -45.10 -3.39
CA ALA A 31 -34.39 -44.84 -3.38
C ALA A 31 -35.05 -45.25 -2.04
N ALA A 32 -34.53 -46.31 -1.41
CA ALA A 32 -35.00 -46.80 -0.11
C ALA A 32 -34.30 -46.12 1.10
N ALA A 33 -33.19 -45.41 0.87
CA ALA A 33 -32.35 -44.83 1.91
C ALA A 33 -33.09 -43.74 2.69
N THR A 34 -32.91 -43.74 4.01
CA THR A 34 -33.32 -42.61 4.85
C THR A 34 -32.47 -41.37 4.55
N ARG A 35 -32.90 -40.19 5.01
CA ARG A 35 -32.14 -38.94 4.83
C ARG A 35 -30.69 -39.04 5.34
N ARG A 36 -30.43 -39.86 6.37
CA ARG A 36 -29.08 -40.10 6.93
C ARG A 36 -28.23 -41.06 6.09
N GLU A 37 -28.85 -41.95 5.32
CA GLU A 37 -28.17 -43.00 4.54
C GLU A 37 -28.01 -42.62 3.06
N LEU A 38 -28.79 -41.64 2.60
CA LEU A 38 -28.89 -41.26 1.20
C LEU A 38 -27.53 -40.93 0.58
N SER A 39 -26.67 -40.22 1.30
CA SER A 39 -25.36 -39.87 0.77
C SER A 39 -24.46 -41.09 0.54
N SER A 40 -24.40 -42.01 1.51
CA SER A 40 -23.64 -43.25 1.36
C SER A 40 -24.15 -44.12 0.22
N ALA A 41 -25.48 -44.21 0.05
CA ALA A 41 -26.07 -44.97 -1.04
C ALA A 41 -25.76 -44.33 -2.42
N ARG A 42 -25.88 -43.00 -2.52
CA ARG A 42 -25.52 -42.25 -3.74
C ARG A 42 -24.04 -42.34 -4.08
N PHE A 43 -23.16 -42.38 -3.07
CA PHE A 43 -21.73 -42.58 -3.30
C PHE A 43 -21.43 -43.97 -3.88
N GLU A 44 -22.11 -45.02 -3.42
CA GLU A 44 -21.95 -46.37 -3.99
C GLU A 44 -22.45 -46.45 -5.44
N GLU A 45 -23.56 -45.78 -5.77
CA GLU A 45 -24.01 -45.61 -7.16
C GLU A 45 -22.94 -44.92 -8.02
N ALA A 46 -22.33 -43.85 -7.51
CA ALA A 46 -21.27 -43.12 -8.21
C ALA A 46 -20.06 -44.01 -8.52
N LEU A 47 -19.60 -44.82 -7.54
CA LEU A 47 -18.50 -45.76 -7.73
C LEU A 47 -18.83 -46.83 -8.78
N LEU A 48 -20.06 -47.33 -8.80
CA LEU A 48 -20.50 -48.33 -9.77
C LEU A 48 -20.63 -47.74 -11.18
N ALA A 49 -21.18 -46.54 -11.31
CA ALA A 49 -21.22 -45.81 -12.58
C ALA A 49 -19.81 -45.58 -13.13
N ARG A 50 -18.86 -45.18 -12.28
CA ARG A 50 -17.45 -45.03 -12.66
C ARG A 50 -16.82 -46.34 -13.13
N ARG A 51 -17.05 -47.47 -12.44
CA ARG A 51 -16.58 -48.80 -12.87
C ARG A 51 -17.13 -49.23 -14.22
N ARG A 52 -18.30 -48.72 -14.61
CA ARG A 52 -18.90 -48.92 -15.94
C ARG A 52 -18.42 -47.92 -16.99
N ASN A 53 -17.48 -47.05 -16.63
CA ASN A 53 -17.02 -45.93 -17.46
C ASN A 53 -18.12 -44.91 -17.81
N ASP A 54 -19.19 -44.84 -17.01
CA ASP A 54 -20.23 -43.81 -17.11
C ASP A 54 -19.90 -42.63 -16.19
N LEU A 55 -18.98 -41.79 -16.66
CA LEU A 55 -18.43 -40.68 -15.89
C LEU A 55 -19.46 -39.56 -15.65
N ALA A 56 -20.46 -39.40 -16.53
CA ALA A 56 -21.48 -38.37 -16.38
C ALA A 56 -22.42 -38.71 -15.20
N THR A 57 -22.95 -39.94 -15.19
CA THR A 57 -23.79 -40.44 -14.11
C THR A 57 -23.02 -40.54 -12.79
N ALA A 58 -21.74 -40.94 -12.84
CA ALA A 58 -20.87 -40.94 -11.67
C ALA A 58 -20.75 -39.53 -11.05
N LYS A 59 -20.52 -38.50 -11.88
CA LYS A 59 -20.44 -37.10 -11.42
C LYS A 59 -21.76 -36.61 -10.83
N GLU A 60 -22.89 -36.94 -11.45
CA GLU A 60 -24.22 -36.58 -10.94
C GLU A 60 -24.48 -37.18 -9.55
N HIS A 61 -24.26 -38.48 -9.40
CA HIS A 61 -24.43 -39.16 -8.12
C HIS A 61 -23.43 -38.68 -7.06
N MET A 62 -22.21 -38.32 -7.46
CA MET A 62 -21.22 -37.75 -6.54
C MET A 62 -21.68 -36.39 -5.98
N ARG A 63 -22.20 -35.50 -6.83
CA ARG A 63 -22.79 -34.22 -6.41
C ARG A 63 -24.01 -34.43 -5.50
N ALA A 64 -24.85 -35.40 -5.84
CA ALA A 64 -26.02 -35.75 -5.03
C ALA A 64 -25.64 -36.32 -3.66
N ALA A 65 -24.56 -37.10 -3.57
CA ALA A 65 -24.00 -37.55 -2.30
C ALA A 65 -23.50 -36.35 -1.48
N LEU A 66 -22.62 -35.52 -2.05
CA LEU A 66 -22.09 -34.30 -1.42
C LEU A 66 -23.18 -33.38 -0.85
N ALA A 67 -24.24 -33.12 -1.62
CA ALA A 67 -25.35 -32.26 -1.19
C ALA A 67 -26.12 -32.79 0.04
N ASN A 68 -26.02 -34.10 0.32
CA ASN A 68 -26.75 -34.78 1.39
C ASN A 68 -25.83 -35.35 2.48
N GLU A 69 -24.53 -35.03 2.48
CA GLU A 69 -23.51 -35.72 3.30
C GLU A 69 -23.27 -35.10 4.70
N PRO A 70 -23.58 -35.81 5.80
CA PRO A 70 -23.19 -35.40 7.15
C PRO A 70 -21.85 -35.96 7.67
N SER A 71 -21.28 -37.03 7.09
CA SER A 71 -20.10 -37.73 7.62
C SER A 71 -18.76 -37.17 7.09
N PRO A 72 -17.81 -36.85 7.98
CA PRO A 72 -16.42 -36.50 7.64
C PRO A 72 -15.71 -37.50 6.73
N GLU A 73 -15.85 -38.79 7.03
CA GLU A 73 -15.12 -39.87 6.36
C GLU A 73 -15.57 -40.03 4.91
N LEU A 74 -16.87 -39.87 4.67
CA LEU A 74 -17.43 -39.98 3.34
C LEU A 74 -17.10 -38.74 2.49
N ARG A 75 -17.00 -37.54 3.08
CA ARG A 75 -16.48 -36.33 2.39
C ARG A 75 -15.04 -36.50 1.93
N VAL A 76 -14.16 -36.99 2.79
CA VAL A 76 -12.78 -37.32 2.43
C VAL A 76 -12.73 -38.30 1.26
N ARG A 77 -13.58 -39.33 1.29
CA ARG A 77 -13.64 -40.34 0.23
C ARG A 77 -14.24 -39.79 -1.08
N LEU A 78 -15.19 -38.86 -1.00
CA LEU A 78 -15.79 -38.17 -2.15
C LEU A 78 -14.74 -37.30 -2.87
N VAL A 79 -13.97 -36.50 -2.14
CA VAL A 79 -12.89 -35.65 -2.69
C VAL A 79 -11.89 -36.51 -3.47
N ARG A 80 -11.48 -37.66 -2.93
CA ARG A 80 -10.53 -38.58 -3.56
C ARG A 80 -10.96 -39.06 -4.94
N GLU A 81 -12.24 -39.33 -5.11
CA GLU A 81 -12.76 -39.95 -6.33
C GLU A 81 -13.05 -38.92 -7.43
N LEU A 82 -13.04 -37.63 -7.11
CA LEU A 82 -13.27 -36.57 -8.08
C LEU A 82 -12.00 -36.26 -8.88
N ASP A 83 -12.21 -35.81 -10.11
CA ASP A 83 -11.13 -35.34 -10.97
C ASP A 83 -10.47 -34.12 -10.32
N PRO A 84 -9.17 -34.16 -10.00
CA PRO A 84 -8.44 -33.01 -9.48
C PRO A 84 -8.66 -31.82 -10.41
N HIS A 85 -8.88 -30.62 -9.85
CA HIS A 85 -9.15 -29.38 -10.61
C HIS A 85 -10.52 -29.28 -11.28
N SER A 86 -11.44 -30.22 -11.04
CA SER A 86 -12.84 -30.03 -11.46
C SER A 86 -13.60 -29.12 -10.47
N PRO A 87 -14.62 -28.35 -10.91
CA PRO A 87 -15.44 -27.55 -10.00
C PRO A 87 -16.09 -28.39 -8.88
N ALA A 88 -16.46 -29.64 -9.18
CA ALA A 88 -17.00 -30.57 -8.19
C ALA A 88 -15.96 -30.95 -7.12
N TYR A 89 -14.69 -31.06 -7.50
CA TYR A 89 -13.59 -31.29 -6.56
C TYR A 89 -13.42 -30.10 -5.62
N ARG A 90 -13.43 -28.86 -6.15
CA ARG A 90 -13.42 -27.64 -5.34
C ARG A 90 -14.58 -27.61 -4.33
N ASP A 91 -15.81 -27.85 -4.79
CA ASP A 91 -17.00 -27.87 -3.91
C ASP A 91 -16.86 -28.92 -2.81
N ALA A 92 -16.30 -30.09 -3.14
CA ALA A 92 -16.05 -31.15 -2.18
C ALA A 92 -14.98 -30.79 -1.15
N VAL A 93 -13.91 -30.10 -1.57
CA VAL A 93 -12.86 -29.62 -0.67
C VAL A 93 -13.40 -28.51 0.24
N LEU A 94 -14.24 -27.61 -0.27
CA LEU A 94 -14.93 -26.61 0.56
C LEU A 94 -15.83 -27.28 1.60
N ALA A 95 -16.59 -28.32 1.21
CA ALA A 95 -17.41 -29.09 2.14
C ALA A 95 -16.57 -29.85 3.20
N LEU A 96 -15.34 -30.27 2.86
CA LEU A 96 -14.42 -30.94 3.78
C LEU A 96 -13.98 -30.01 4.94
N ARG A 97 -14.00 -28.69 4.75
CA ARG A 97 -13.56 -27.72 5.76
C ARG A 97 -14.29 -27.84 7.10
N ALA A 98 -15.58 -28.13 7.06
CA ALA A 98 -16.39 -28.28 8.29
C ALA A 98 -15.95 -29.47 9.17
N THR A 99 -15.11 -30.36 8.65
CA THR A 99 -14.67 -31.57 9.36
C THR A 99 -13.14 -31.67 9.49
N ASP A 100 -12.41 -31.18 8.48
CA ASP A 100 -10.94 -31.16 8.46
C ASP A 100 -10.45 -29.91 7.71
N ALA A 101 -10.45 -28.78 8.40
CA ALA A 101 -10.06 -27.48 7.85
C ALA A 101 -8.62 -27.46 7.35
N VAL A 102 -7.68 -28.09 8.07
CA VAL A 102 -6.26 -28.11 7.71
C VAL A 102 -6.04 -28.85 6.40
N ARG A 103 -6.67 -30.03 6.26
CA ARG A 103 -6.60 -30.79 5.00
C ARG A 103 -7.26 -30.05 3.85
N ALA A 104 -8.45 -29.51 4.07
CA ALA A 104 -9.15 -28.78 3.03
C ALA A 104 -8.36 -27.55 2.56
N ARG A 105 -7.74 -26.79 3.48
CA ARG A 105 -6.84 -25.69 3.13
C ARG A 105 -5.63 -26.16 2.32
N HIS A 106 -5.02 -27.29 2.69
CA HIS A 106 -3.91 -27.88 1.93
C HIS A 106 -4.32 -28.21 0.49
N LEU A 107 -5.48 -28.83 0.30
CA LEU A 107 -6.01 -29.17 -1.02
C LEU A 107 -6.42 -27.92 -1.84
N LEU A 108 -6.97 -26.89 -1.19
CA LEU A 108 -7.26 -25.60 -1.83
C LEU A 108 -5.98 -24.89 -2.28
N ALA A 109 -4.90 -24.95 -1.50
CA ALA A 109 -3.60 -24.41 -1.90
C ALA A 109 -3.11 -25.05 -3.21
N ARG A 110 -3.25 -26.38 -3.34
CA ARG A 110 -2.93 -27.10 -4.59
C ARG A 110 -3.83 -26.70 -5.76
N LEU A 111 -5.12 -26.46 -5.51
CA LEU A 111 -6.04 -25.99 -6.55
C LEU A 111 -5.65 -24.59 -7.04
N ALA A 112 -5.25 -23.69 -6.14
CA ALA A 112 -4.84 -22.34 -6.49
C ALA A 112 -3.59 -22.31 -7.41
N GLU A 113 -2.78 -23.37 -7.44
CA GLU A 113 -1.63 -23.51 -8.35
C GLU A 113 -2.02 -23.72 -9.82
N THR A 114 -3.28 -24.08 -10.10
CA THR A 114 -3.77 -24.23 -11.49
C THR A 114 -3.77 -22.90 -12.26
N GLY A 115 -3.74 -21.78 -11.52
CA GLY A 115 -3.89 -20.43 -12.08
C GLY A 115 -5.35 -20.00 -12.25
N ASP A 116 -6.33 -20.84 -11.90
CA ASP A 116 -7.74 -20.46 -11.89
C ASP A 116 -8.05 -19.47 -10.74
N LEU A 117 -8.71 -18.36 -11.07
CA LEU A 117 -8.99 -17.30 -10.11
C LEU A 117 -10.03 -17.71 -9.05
N ASP A 118 -10.99 -18.56 -9.40
CA ASP A 118 -12.01 -19.02 -8.45
C ASP A 118 -11.40 -20.02 -7.46
N ASP A 119 -10.46 -20.85 -7.90
CA ASP A 119 -9.68 -21.73 -7.01
C ASP A 119 -8.82 -20.91 -6.04
N LEU A 120 -8.16 -19.85 -6.52
CA LEU A 120 -7.40 -18.93 -5.67
C LEU A 120 -8.29 -18.20 -4.66
N ARG A 121 -9.48 -17.73 -5.07
CA ARG A 121 -10.46 -17.10 -4.17
C ARG A 121 -10.95 -18.06 -3.10
N ALA A 122 -11.24 -19.31 -3.46
CA ALA A 122 -11.65 -20.34 -2.51
C ALA A 122 -10.55 -20.61 -1.47
N TYR A 123 -9.28 -20.63 -1.90
CA TYR A 123 -8.13 -20.76 -1.01
C TYR A 123 -7.95 -19.55 -0.08
N VAL A 124 -8.06 -18.32 -0.63
CA VAL A 124 -7.99 -17.08 0.15
C VAL A 124 -9.09 -17.00 1.21
N ALA A 125 -10.33 -17.32 0.86
CA ALA A 125 -11.43 -17.38 1.82
C ALA A 125 -11.15 -18.39 2.94
N ALA A 126 -10.51 -19.52 2.62
CA ALA A 126 -10.12 -20.48 3.64
C ALA A 126 -9.02 -19.97 4.58
N LEU A 127 -8.05 -19.23 4.07
CA LEU A 127 -7.02 -18.60 4.90
C LEU A 127 -7.62 -17.54 5.83
N LEU A 128 -8.55 -16.72 5.33
CA LEU A 128 -9.24 -15.70 6.13
C LEU A 128 -9.99 -16.32 7.32
N GLU A 129 -10.83 -17.31 7.05
CA GLU A 129 -11.61 -18.00 8.09
C GLU A 129 -10.71 -18.71 9.13
N ASP A 130 -9.53 -19.16 8.72
CA ASP A 130 -8.56 -19.82 9.60
C ASP A 130 -7.66 -18.80 10.35
N GLY A 131 -7.89 -17.50 10.19
CA GLY A 131 -7.14 -16.43 10.86
C GLY A 131 -5.72 -16.21 10.29
N LEU A 132 -5.52 -16.54 9.02
CA LEU A 132 -4.27 -16.46 8.26
C LEU A 132 -4.34 -15.40 7.14
N ALA A 133 -4.96 -14.26 7.44
CA ALA A 133 -5.20 -13.20 6.46
C ALA A 133 -3.91 -12.66 5.83
N GLU A 134 -2.83 -12.52 6.60
CA GLU A 134 -1.54 -12.06 6.09
C GLU A 134 -1.00 -13.00 5.00
N VAL A 135 -1.24 -14.30 5.15
CA VAL A 135 -0.85 -15.32 4.16
C VAL A 135 -1.69 -15.17 2.90
N ALA A 136 -2.99 -14.89 3.03
CA ALA A 136 -3.87 -14.65 1.89
C ALA A 136 -3.42 -13.43 1.08
N VAL A 137 -3.15 -12.31 1.74
CA VAL A 137 -2.63 -11.08 1.11
C VAL A 137 -1.32 -11.36 0.38
N ALA A 138 -0.36 -12.01 1.06
CA ALA A 138 0.94 -12.32 0.49
C ALA A 138 0.87 -13.25 -0.74
N ARG A 139 -0.06 -14.23 -0.72
CA ARG A 139 -0.31 -15.13 -1.86
C ARG A 139 -0.91 -14.37 -3.05
N LEU A 140 -1.86 -13.48 -2.80
CA LEU A 140 -2.47 -12.64 -3.84
C LEU A 140 -1.44 -11.68 -4.46
N ASP A 141 -0.61 -11.01 -3.65
CA ASP A 141 0.45 -10.12 -4.16
C ASP A 141 1.44 -10.88 -5.05
N ARG A 142 1.88 -12.06 -4.62
CA ARG A 142 2.79 -12.90 -5.42
C ARG A 142 2.17 -13.29 -6.76
N ARG A 143 0.92 -13.77 -6.75
CA ARG A 143 0.21 -14.10 -8.00
C ARG A 143 0.09 -12.87 -8.91
N ALA A 144 -0.17 -11.70 -8.34
CA ALA A 144 -0.28 -10.45 -9.08
C ALA A 144 1.02 -10.04 -9.81
N ARG A 145 2.20 -10.38 -9.28
CA ARG A 145 3.50 -10.06 -9.92
C ARG A 145 3.65 -10.74 -11.30
N ASP A 146 3.16 -11.97 -11.43
CA ASP A 146 3.26 -12.77 -12.66
C ASP A 146 2.02 -12.66 -13.56
N ALA A 147 0.95 -12.01 -13.07
CA ALA A 147 -0.32 -11.88 -13.77
C ALA A 147 -0.30 -10.82 -14.88
N SER A 148 -1.27 -10.93 -15.80
CA SER A 148 -1.58 -9.89 -16.77
C SER A 148 -1.99 -8.57 -16.08
N PRO A 149 -1.93 -7.39 -16.74
CA PRO A 149 -2.28 -6.12 -16.11
C PRO A 149 -3.68 -6.10 -15.47
N ASP A 150 -4.71 -6.57 -16.18
CA ASP A 150 -6.08 -6.61 -15.66
C ASP A 150 -6.23 -7.57 -14.48
N GLU A 151 -5.68 -8.77 -14.58
CA GLU A 151 -5.70 -9.77 -13.49
C GLU A 151 -4.91 -9.29 -12.28
N ARG A 152 -3.73 -8.68 -12.49
CA ARG A 152 -2.91 -8.06 -11.44
C ARG A 152 -3.69 -7.01 -10.66
N ARG A 153 -4.45 -6.15 -11.36
CA ARG A 153 -5.31 -5.16 -10.71
C ARG A 153 -6.37 -5.86 -9.84
N THR A 154 -7.10 -6.82 -10.40
CA THR A 154 -8.13 -7.56 -9.66
C THR A 154 -7.57 -8.24 -8.42
N LEU A 155 -6.39 -8.86 -8.54
CA LEU A 155 -5.73 -9.55 -7.43
C LEU A 155 -5.27 -8.58 -6.34
N ARG A 156 -4.76 -7.40 -6.69
CA ARG A 156 -4.36 -6.38 -5.71
C ARG A 156 -5.55 -5.74 -5.00
N MET A 157 -6.65 -5.50 -5.70
CA MET A 157 -7.89 -5.05 -5.08
C MET A 157 -8.41 -6.08 -4.09
N LEU A 158 -8.45 -7.35 -4.51
CA LEU A 158 -8.83 -8.45 -3.61
C LEU A 158 -7.88 -8.55 -2.42
N ALA A 159 -6.58 -8.36 -2.61
CA ALA A 159 -5.60 -8.36 -1.52
C ALA A 159 -5.82 -7.20 -0.54
N ALA A 160 -6.21 -6.02 -1.03
CA ALA A 160 -6.58 -4.89 -0.18
C ALA A 160 -7.85 -5.18 0.63
N GLU A 161 -8.90 -5.69 -0.01
CA GLU A 161 -10.16 -6.06 0.66
C GLU A 161 -9.94 -7.10 1.77
N VAL A 162 -9.15 -8.14 1.48
CA VAL A 162 -8.75 -9.18 2.46
C VAL A 162 -7.98 -8.58 3.63
N ALA A 163 -7.12 -7.58 3.38
CA ALA A 163 -6.36 -6.90 4.42
C ALA A 163 -7.26 -5.99 5.28
N GLU A 164 -8.22 -5.29 4.69
CA GLU A 164 -9.21 -4.49 5.41
C GLU A 164 -10.10 -5.35 6.32
N GLU A 165 -10.62 -6.47 5.81
CA GLU A 165 -11.43 -7.43 6.59
C GLU A 165 -10.65 -7.99 7.80
N ALA A 166 -9.34 -8.11 7.66
CA ALA A 166 -8.44 -8.61 8.71
C ALA A 166 -7.91 -7.51 9.66
N GLU A 167 -8.42 -6.29 9.58
CA GLU A 167 -7.93 -5.14 10.36
C GLU A 167 -6.41 -4.90 10.18
N ARG A 168 -5.91 -5.11 8.97
CA ARG A 168 -4.53 -4.85 8.53
C ARG A 168 -4.47 -3.68 7.56
N PRO A 169 -4.81 -2.44 7.98
CA PRO A 169 -4.78 -1.26 7.12
C PRO A 169 -3.37 -0.99 6.57
N ASP A 170 -2.34 -1.42 7.31
CA ASP A 170 -0.96 -1.33 6.86
C ASP A 170 -0.73 -2.12 5.57
N LEU A 171 -1.34 -3.30 5.42
CA LEU A 171 -1.22 -4.15 4.23
C LEU A 171 -2.16 -3.68 3.12
N ALA A 172 -3.39 -3.28 3.47
CA ALA A 172 -4.35 -2.73 2.50
C ALA A 172 -3.77 -1.53 1.75
N PHE A 173 -3.19 -0.58 2.49
CA PHE A 173 -2.47 0.57 1.94
C PHE A 173 -1.39 0.16 0.93
N GLU A 174 -0.57 -0.85 1.21
CA GLU A 174 0.51 -1.28 0.30
C GLU A 174 -0.03 -1.80 -1.03
N GLN A 175 -1.09 -2.60 -0.96
CA GLN A 175 -1.72 -3.17 -2.15
C GLN A 175 -2.33 -2.06 -3.00
N LEU A 176 -3.04 -1.12 -2.37
CA LEU A 176 -3.63 0.04 -3.03
C LEU A 176 -2.58 1.01 -3.59
N ALA A 177 -1.51 1.30 -2.85
CA ALA A 177 -0.42 2.16 -3.32
C ALA A 177 0.26 1.55 -4.54
N THR A 178 0.50 0.24 -4.51
CA THR A 178 1.14 -0.47 -5.64
C THR A 178 0.18 -0.59 -6.84
N ALA A 179 -1.13 -0.77 -6.61
CA ALA A 179 -2.15 -0.72 -7.65
C ALA A 179 -2.24 0.68 -8.28
N HIS A 180 -2.28 1.74 -7.47
CA HIS A 180 -2.31 3.12 -7.95
C HIS A 180 -1.04 3.52 -8.70
N ALA A 181 0.14 3.09 -8.25
CA ALA A 181 1.38 3.35 -8.96
C ALA A 181 1.39 2.71 -10.37
N ALA A 182 0.73 1.55 -10.52
CA ALA A 182 0.57 0.89 -11.82
C ALA A 182 -0.52 1.54 -12.68
N GLU A 183 -1.61 2.01 -12.08
CA GLU A 183 -2.76 2.62 -12.76
C GLU A 183 -3.19 3.94 -12.08
N PRO A 184 -2.46 5.05 -12.28
CA PRO A 184 -2.71 6.32 -11.57
C PRO A 184 -4.06 6.97 -11.88
N VAL A 185 -4.70 6.56 -12.97
CA VAL A 185 -6.00 7.09 -13.46
C VAL A 185 -7.20 6.53 -12.69
N LEU A 186 -7.03 5.49 -11.87
CA LEU A 186 -8.13 4.88 -11.12
C LEU A 186 -8.45 5.67 -9.85
N GLU A 187 -9.43 6.55 -9.96
CA GLU A 187 -9.83 7.45 -8.85
C GLU A 187 -10.48 6.72 -7.67
N VAL A 188 -11.11 5.56 -7.93
CA VAL A 188 -11.75 4.74 -6.89
C VAL A 188 -10.76 4.27 -5.82
N LEU A 189 -9.45 4.27 -6.11
CA LEU A 189 -8.41 3.84 -5.18
C LEU A 189 -7.99 4.91 -4.18
N LEU A 190 -8.27 6.19 -4.46
CA LEU A 190 -7.64 7.30 -3.74
C LEU A 190 -8.16 7.45 -2.32
N GLU A 191 -9.48 7.31 -2.13
CA GLU A 191 -10.09 7.42 -0.81
C GLU A 191 -9.68 6.27 0.11
N PRO A 192 -9.81 4.98 -0.31
CA PRO A 192 -9.31 3.87 0.50
C PRO A 192 -7.82 4.00 0.82
N LEU A 193 -7.00 4.40 -0.17
CA LEU A 193 -5.56 4.55 0.02
C LEU A 193 -5.20 5.53 1.15
N VAL A 194 -5.83 6.70 1.19
CA VAL A 194 -5.57 7.68 2.25
C VAL A 194 -6.15 7.21 3.59
N SER A 195 -7.34 6.61 3.57
CA SER A 195 -8.00 6.07 4.76
C SER A 195 -7.14 5.01 5.45
N ASP A 196 -6.58 4.07 4.68
CA ASP A 196 -5.75 2.99 5.21
C ASP A 196 -4.41 3.49 5.74
N ALA A 197 -3.79 4.48 5.07
CA ALA A 197 -2.59 5.13 5.61
C ALA A 197 -2.87 5.77 6.99
N GLN A 198 -4.02 6.41 7.16
CA GLN A 198 -4.43 7.00 8.44
C GLN A 198 -4.74 5.93 9.49
N ALA A 199 -5.48 4.89 9.12
CA ALA A 199 -5.82 3.77 10.00
C ALA A 199 -4.59 2.98 10.47
N ALA A 200 -3.54 2.91 9.62
CA ALA A 200 -2.23 2.35 9.98
C ALA A 200 -1.40 3.26 10.90
N GLY A 201 -1.86 4.48 11.20
CA GLY A 201 -1.15 5.47 12.01
C GLY A 201 -0.01 6.16 11.28
N TRP A 202 -0.07 6.25 9.94
CA TRP A 202 1.00 6.81 9.10
C TRP A 202 0.64 8.20 8.58
N ALA A 203 0.52 9.15 9.51
CA ALA A 203 0.03 10.50 9.22
C ALA A 203 0.84 11.23 8.13
N GLU A 204 2.18 11.15 8.18
CA GLU A 204 3.07 11.75 7.18
C GLU A 204 2.87 11.13 5.80
N THR A 205 2.70 9.80 5.75
CA THR A 205 2.43 9.07 4.52
C THR A 205 1.09 9.49 3.93
N ALA A 206 0.04 9.56 4.74
CA ALA A 206 -1.28 10.03 4.30
C ALA A 206 -1.23 11.49 3.78
N ALA A 207 -0.52 12.38 4.46
CA ALA A 207 -0.38 13.79 4.07
C ALA A 207 0.33 13.94 2.71
N VAL A 208 1.44 13.22 2.50
CA VAL A 208 2.20 13.20 1.25
C VAL A 208 1.39 12.59 0.10
N TRP A 209 0.60 11.55 0.36
CA TRP A 209 -0.32 11.00 -0.64
C TRP A 209 -1.44 11.98 -1.01
N LEU A 210 -2.05 12.66 -0.05
CA LEU A 210 -3.05 13.71 -0.33
C LEU A 210 -2.50 14.82 -1.22
N GLU A 211 -1.27 15.26 -0.96
CA GLU A 211 -0.55 16.24 -1.79
C GLU A 211 -0.31 15.72 -3.23
N ARG A 212 0.11 14.45 -3.36
CA ARG A 212 0.29 13.78 -4.65
C ARG A 212 -1.01 13.64 -5.44
N VAL A 213 -2.10 13.31 -4.75
CA VAL A 213 -3.42 13.20 -5.38
C VAL A 213 -3.84 14.57 -5.88
N ALA A 214 -3.70 15.62 -5.06
CA ALA A 214 -3.99 16.98 -5.48
C ALA A 214 -3.17 17.41 -6.72
N SER A 215 -1.89 17.04 -6.79
CA SER A 215 -1.02 17.41 -7.92
C SER A 215 -1.40 16.73 -9.23
N SER A 216 -2.15 15.62 -9.19
CA SER A 216 -2.60 14.90 -10.39
C SER A 216 -3.95 15.37 -10.94
N ARG A 217 -4.60 16.34 -10.29
CA ARG A 217 -5.96 16.77 -10.66
C ARG A 217 -5.93 17.94 -11.63
N ASP A 218 -6.60 17.74 -12.76
CA ASP A 218 -6.83 18.80 -13.73
C ASP A 218 -8.02 19.69 -13.34
N ASP A 219 -9.04 19.11 -12.69
CA ASP A 219 -10.19 19.87 -12.20
C ASP A 219 -9.81 20.78 -11.03
N ARG A 220 -10.14 22.06 -11.13
CA ARG A 220 -9.74 23.08 -10.15
C ARG A 220 -10.42 22.89 -8.80
N GLU A 221 -11.70 22.53 -8.78
CA GLU A 221 -12.48 22.38 -7.55
C GLU A 221 -12.07 21.12 -6.81
N GLU A 222 -11.91 20.02 -7.53
CA GLU A 222 -11.42 18.75 -6.98
C GLU A 222 -9.99 18.91 -6.44
N ARG A 223 -9.09 19.52 -7.22
CA ARG A 223 -7.73 19.85 -6.77
C ARG A 223 -7.73 20.69 -5.49
N ALA A 224 -8.59 21.72 -5.43
CA ALA A 224 -8.72 22.53 -4.23
C ALA A 224 -9.18 21.68 -3.02
N GLY A 225 -10.15 20.78 -3.21
CA GLY A 225 -10.61 19.86 -2.18
C GLY A 225 -9.51 18.96 -1.63
N TRP A 226 -8.71 18.36 -2.51
CA TRP A 226 -7.56 17.53 -2.11
C TRP A 226 -6.46 18.34 -1.42
N LEU A 227 -6.15 19.56 -1.88
CA LEU A 227 -5.20 20.45 -1.20
C LEU A 227 -5.65 20.82 0.22
N ARG A 228 -6.94 21.07 0.45
CA ARG A 228 -7.47 21.33 1.80
C ARG A 228 -7.27 20.13 2.72
N ARG A 229 -7.53 18.92 2.23
CA ARG A 229 -7.31 17.69 2.98
C ARG A 229 -5.83 17.48 3.30
N ALA A 230 -4.94 17.68 2.31
CA ALA A 230 -3.50 17.65 2.53
C ALA A 230 -3.08 18.69 3.60
N ALA A 231 -3.59 19.91 3.51
CA ALA A 231 -3.31 20.97 4.46
C ALA A 231 -3.70 20.59 5.90
N ARG A 232 -4.88 20.00 6.09
CA ARG A 232 -5.33 19.49 7.40
C ARG A 232 -4.42 18.37 7.90
N ALA A 233 -4.05 17.41 7.05
CA ALA A 233 -3.14 16.34 7.44
C ALA A 233 -1.77 16.88 7.86
N PHE A 234 -1.20 17.85 7.13
CA PHE A 234 0.08 18.48 7.49
C PHE A 234 -0.01 19.39 8.72
N ARG A 235 -1.18 19.95 9.05
CA ARG A 235 -1.35 20.81 10.24
C ARG A 235 -0.98 20.07 11.51
N ASP A 236 -1.34 18.80 11.57
CA ASP A 236 -1.21 17.96 12.76
C ASP A 236 0.21 17.35 12.88
N LEU A 237 1.07 17.55 11.86
CA LEU A 237 2.44 17.05 11.83
C LEU A 237 3.45 18.04 12.46
N PRO A 238 4.45 17.56 13.23
CA PRO A 238 5.49 18.41 13.80
C PRO A 238 6.29 19.17 12.75
N GLY A 239 6.36 20.50 12.86
CA GLY A 239 7.18 21.34 11.99
C GLY A 239 6.57 21.64 10.60
N ALA A 240 5.42 21.06 10.25
CA ALA A 240 4.80 21.22 8.93
C ALA A 240 3.77 22.36 8.83
N ARG A 241 3.58 23.15 9.90
CA ARG A 241 2.59 24.24 9.95
C ARG A 241 2.71 25.26 8.80
N GLY A 242 3.95 25.62 8.45
CA GLY A 242 4.19 26.56 7.35
C GLY A 242 3.73 26.00 6.00
N TRP A 243 3.95 24.71 5.77
CA TRP A 243 3.51 24.03 4.55
C TRP A 243 2.00 23.81 4.51
N SER A 244 1.40 23.44 5.66
CA SER A 244 -0.05 23.37 5.83
C SER A 244 -0.74 24.69 5.45
N ALA A 245 -0.20 25.81 5.93
CA ALA A 245 -0.73 27.14 5.63
C ALA A 245 -0.62 27.50 4.13
N GLU A 246 0.49 27.15 3.48
CA GLU A 246 0.67 27.31 2.03
C GLU A 246 -0.31 26.43 1.22
N LEU A 247 -0.58 25.20 1.65
CA LEU A 247 -1.55 24.31 1.00
C LEU A 247 -2.99 24.85 1.11
N PHE A 248 -3.39 25.37 2.28
CA PHE A 248 -4.67 26.05 2.44
C PHE A 248 -4.79 27.25 1.49
N LEU A 249 -3.74 28.07 1.44
CA LEU A 249 -3.69 29.22 0.56
C LEU A 249 -3.83 28.82 -0.93
N ARG A 250 -3.06 27.84 -1.39
CA ARG A 250 -3.16 27.31 -2.76
C ARG A 250 -4.55 26.76 -3.07
N SER A 251 -5.18 26.10 -2.10
CA SER A 251 -6.56 25.62 -2.28
C SER A 251 -7.55 26.78 -2.48
N LEU A 252 -7.37 27.87 -1.73
CA LEU A 252 -8.19 29.08 -1.83
C LEU A 252 -7.89 29.87 -3.10
N GLU A 253 -6.67 29.83 -3.64
CA GLU A 253 -6.36 30.40 -4.97
C GLU A 253 -7.09 29.67 -6.11
N LEU A 254 -7.47 28.41 -5.90
CA LEU A 254 -8.19 27.61 -6.89
C LEU A 254 -9.70 27.75 -6.80
N ALA A 255 -10.28 27.68 -5.59
CA ALA A 255 -11.72 27.71 -5.34
C ALA A 255 -12.06 28.36 -3.99
N HIS A 256 -13.24 29.00 -3.88
CA HIS A 256 -13.69 29.63 -2.64
C HIS A 256 -14.28 28.60 -1.69
N ASP A 257 -13.92 28.70 -0.41
CA ASP A 257 -14.36 27.80 0.65
C ASP A 257 -14.27 28.56 1.99
N ASP A 258 -15.42 28.80 2.63
CA ASP A 258 -15.50 29.60 3.86
C ASP A 258 -14.80 28.92 5.05
N ASP A 259 -14.87 27.58 5.12
CA ASP A 259 -14.24 26.80 6.18
C ASP A 259 -12.71 26.90 6.08
N ALA A 260 -12.16 26.73 4.88
CA ALA A 260 -10.73 26.87 4.63
C ALA A 260 -10.21 28.28 4.93
N LEU A 261 -11.00 29.31 4.58
CA LEU A 261 -10.66 30.70 4.90
C LEU A 261 -10.70 30.95 6.42
N SER A 262 -11.69 30.38 7.13
CA SER A 262 -11.76 30.41 8.58
C SER A 262 -10.55 29.73 9.23
N GLU A 263 -10.16 28.56 8.74
CA GLU A 263 -8.96 27.83 9.20
C GLU A 263 -7.69 28.65 8.95
N LEU A 264 -7.54 29.28 7.79
CA LEU A 264 -6.40 30.15 7.47
C LEU A 264 -6.30 31.36 8.41
N ARG A 265 -7.44 32.00 8.72
CA ARG A 265 -7.51 33.11 9.70
C ARG A 265 -7.15 32.63 11.11
N ALA A 266 -7.61 31.45 11.51
CA ALA A 266 -7.26 30.85 12.79
C ALA A 266 -5.76 30.57 12.89
N MET A 267 -5.15 30.02 11.83
CA MET A 267 -3.69 29.82 11.76
C MET A 267 -2.91 31.13 11.88
N ALA A 268 -3.31 32.16 11.14
CA ALA A 268 -2.66 33.47 11.23
C ALA A 268 -2.75 34.07 12.65
N THR A 269 -3.88 33.85 13.32
CA THR A 269 -4.09 34.27 14.71
C THR A 269 -3.20 33.50 15.67
N GLU A 270 -3.11 32.17 15.53
CA GLU A 270 -2.24 31.32 16.35
C GLU A 270 -0.77 31.70 16.19
N LEU A 271 -0.33 31.93 14.95
CA LEU A 271 1.03 32.36 14.61
C LEU A 271 1.31 33.82 15.01
N ARG A 272 0.25 34.60 15.34
CA ARG A 272 0.29 36.05 15.56
C ARG A 272 0.91 36.81 14.38
N ASP A 273 0.69 36.29 13.17
CA ASP A 273 1.27 36.83 11.95
C ASP A 273 0.19 37.48 11.08
N VAL A 274 0.04 38.78 11.30
CA VAL A 274 -0.90 39.62 10.54
C VAL A 274 -0.43 39.82 9.10
N ALA A 275 0.89 39.84 8.88
CA ALA A 275 1.44 40.00 7.55
C ALA A 275 1.14 38.78 6.69
N PHE A 276 1.23 37.58 7.26
CA PHE A 276 0.82 36.34 6.63
C PHE A 276 -0.65 36.36 6.17
N LEU A 277 -1.59 36.76 7.04
CA LEU A 277 -3.00 36.85 6.64
C LEU A 277 -3.21 37.85 5.49
N ALA A 278 -2.55 39.01 5.54
CA ALA A 278 -2.62 39.98 4.46
C ALA A 278 -2.09 39.40 3.13
N ASP A 279 -0.95 38.69 3.19
CA ASP A 279 -0.33 38.05 2.03
C ASP A 279 -1.24 36.98 1.43
N ALA A 280 -1.88 36.19 2.29
CA ALA A 280 -2.84 35.18 1.88
C ALA A 280 -4.09 35.81 1.23
N LEU A 281 -4.72 36.80 1.87
CA LEU A 281 -5.90 37.47 1.31
C LEU A 281 -5.60 38.11 -0.04
N GLU A 282 -4.43 38.75 -0.18
CA GLU A 282 -4.04 39.35 -1.45
C GLU A 282 -3.89 38.33 -2.58
N ARG A 283 -3.25 37.20 -2.29
CA ARG A 283 -3.09 36.08 -3.24
C ARG A 283 -4.46 35.51 -3.65
N VAL A 284 -5.34 35.22 -2.69
CA VAL A 284 -6.70 34.70 -2.95
C VAL A 284 -7.55 35.70 -3.74
N SER A 285 -7.41 37.00 -3.46
CA SER A 285 -8.12 38.06 -4.16
C SER A 285 -7.70 38.25 -5.62
N ARG A 286 -6.64 37.57 -6.10
CA ARG A 286 -6.29 37.60 -7.54
C ARG A 286 -7.33 36.92 -8.41
N ARG A 287 -8.10 35.97 -7.85
CA ARG A 287 -9.25 35.39 -8.53
C ARG A 287 -10.23 36.50 -8.88
N ASP A 288 -10.74 36.47 -10.12
CA ASP A 288 -11.64 37.50 -10.62
C ASP A 288 -13.10 37.05 -10.47
N ASP A 289 -13.54 36.94 -9.21
CA ASP A 289 -14.88 36.50 -8.86
C ASP A 289 -15.46 37.31 -7.67
N ALA A 290 -16.79 37.32 -7.54
CA ALA A 290 -17.49 38.11 -6.54
C ALA A 290 -17.18 37.72 -5.08
N SER A 291 -16.75 36.48 -4.82
CA SER A 291 -16.38 36.03 -3.46
C SER A 291 -15.13 36.73 -2.93
N THR A 292 -14.33 37.35 -3.81
CA THR A 292 -13.11 38.07 -3.43
C THR A 292 -13.33 39.50 -2.96
N LEU A 293 -14.52 40.09 -3.18
CA LEU A 293 -14.79 41.49 -2.82
C LEU A 293 -14.69 41.73 -1.30
N PRO A 294 -15.29 40.90 -0.42
CA PRO A 294 -15.11 41.05 1.02
C PRO A 294 -13.65 40.85 1.47
N LEU A 295 -12.90 40.00 0.77
CA LEU A 295 -11.49 39.73 1.07
C LEU A 295 -10.60 40.94 0.73
N LEU A 296 -10.91 41.66 -0.35
CA LEU A 296 -10.23 42.90 -0.72
C LEU A 296 -10.49 44.01 0.31
N GLU A 297 -11.72 44.12 0.82
CA GLU A 297 -12.04 45.07 1.90
C GLU A 297 -11.29 44.71 3.19
N GLU A 298 -11.32 43.45 3.61
CA GLU A 298 -10.57 42.95 4.79
C GLU A 298 -9.06 43.19 4.65
N LEU A 299 -8.48 42.88 3.48
CA LEU A 299 -7.08 43.15 3.18
C LEU A 299 -6.75 44.63 3.32
N ALA A 300 -7.59 45.52 2.78
CA ALA A 300 -7.35 46.95 2.81
C ALA A 300 -7.37 47.50 4.24
N GLU A 301 -8.34 47.08 5.04
CA GLU A 301 -8.46 47.47 6.45
C GLU A 301 -7.29 46.94 7.29
N LEU A 302 -6.92 45.67 7.10
CA LEU A 302 -5.80 45.05 7.81
C LEU A 302 -4.46 45.70 7.42
N ALA A 303 -4.25 45.98 6.13
CA ALA A 303 -3.06 46.65 5.63
C ALA A 303 -2.89 48.04 6.22
N GLU A 304 -3.96 48.84 6.32
CA GLU A 304 -3.88 50.17 6.92
C GLU A 304 -3.77 50.12 8.44
N ALA A 305 -4.69 49.44 9.12
CA ALA A 305 -4.84 49.53 10.56
C ALA A 305 -3.78 48.77 11.34
N ARG A 306 -3.34 47.61 10.83
CA ARG A 306 -2.44 46.71 11.55
C ARG A 306 -1.03 46.66 10.97
N LEU A 307 -0.88 46.81 9.66
CA LEU A 307 0.44 46.82 9.00
C LEU A 307 0.97 48.23 8.73
N GLY A 308 0.13 49.27 8.80
CA GLY A 308 0.53 50.64 8.51
C GLY A 308 0.90 50.88 7.03
N SER A 309 0.51 49.99 6.12
CA SER A 309 0.85 50.08 4.69
C SER A 309 -0.25 50.77 3.89
N ALA A 310 -0.15 52.09 3.74
CA ALA A 310 -1.09 52.89 2.97
C ALA A 310 -1.12 52.53 1.47
N GLN A 311 0.03 52.13 0.89
CA GLN A 311 0.11 51.72 -0.51
C GLN A 311 -0.64 50.40 -0.76
N ARG A 312 -0.42 49.39 0.08
CA ARG A 312 -1.11 48.11 -0.02
C ARG A 312 -2.62 48.25 0.21
N ALA A 313 -3.02 49.07 1.18
CA ALA A 313 -4.43 49.39 1.40
C ALA A 313 -5.04 50.11 0.18
N SER A 314 -4.33 51.10 -0.40
CA SER A 314 -4.79 51.80 -1.60
C SER A 314 -4.96 50.85 -2.78
N TYR A 315 -4.00 49.93 -2.97
CA TYR A 315 -4.08 48.90 -4.00
C TYR A 315 -5.33 48.03 -3.83
N ALA A 316 -5.58 47.51 -2.63
CA ALA A 316 -6.74 46.67 -2.36
C ALA A 316 -8.08 47.41 -2.59
N TRP A 317 -8.20 48.66 -2.11
CA TRP A 317 -9.37 49.49 -2.40
C TRP A 317 -9.54 49.82 -3.88
N ALA A 318 -8.45 50.03 -4.61
CA ALA A 318 -8.48 50.29 -6.05
C ALA A 318 -8.93 49.05 -6.84
N MET A 319 -8.46 47.86 -6.45
CA MET A 319 -8.94 46.59 -7.02
C MET A 319 -10.43 46.38 -6.72
N LEU A 320 -10.86 46.67 -5.50
CA LEU A 320 -12.28 46.59 -5.11
C LEU A 320 -13.13 47.56 -5.93
N LEU A 321 -12.69 48.81 -6.09
CA LEU A 321 -13.38 49.81 -6.90
C LEU A 321 -13.46 49.40 -8.38
N ALA A 322 -12.39 48.82 -8.92
CA ALA A 322 -12.36 48.37 -10.31
C ALA A 322 -13.37 47.23 -10.56
N ARG A 323 -13.52 46.30 -9.61
CA ARG A 323 -14.47 45.18 -9.70
C ARG A 323 -15.89 45.53 -9.27
N SER A 324 -16.05 46.51 -8.39
CA SER A 324 -17.33 47.00 -7.87
C SER A 324 -17.32 48.54 -7.85
N PRO A 325 -17.60 49.19 -8.99
CA PRO A 325 -17.57 50.66 -9.10
C PRO A 325 -18.53 51.38 -8.15
N ASP A 326 -19.65 50.73 -7.82
CA ASP A 326 -20.68 51.25 -6.92
C ASP A 326 -20.39 50.96 -5.44
N HIS A 327 -19.22 50.39 -5.10
CA HIS A 327 -18.87 50.09 -3.71
C HIS A 327 -18.86 51.39 -2.86
N PRO A 328 -19.64 51.46 -1.77
CA PRO A 328 -19.97 52.73 -1.10
C PRO A 328 -18.77 53.48 -0.53
N ARG A 329 -17.67 52.76 -0.24
CA ARG A 329 -16.46 53.33 0.38
C ARG A 329 -15.28 53.46 -0.57
N ALA A 330 -15.21 52.64 -1.63
CA ALA A 330 -13.94 52.36 -2.29
C ALA A 330 -13.32 53.60 -2.94
N ALA A 331 -14.10 54.39 -3.67
CA ALA A 331 -13.62 55.63 -4.32
C ALA A 331 -13.07 56.65 -3.32
N LYS A 332 -13.75 56.82 -2.17
CA LYS A 332 -13.34 57.75 -1.12
C LYS A 332 -12.03 57.29 -0.45
N GLU A 333 -11.93 55.99 -0.15
CA GLU A 333 -10.74 55.43 0.49
C GLU A 333 -9.52 55.47 -0.42
N VAL A 334 -9.67 55.16 -1.72
CA VAL A 334 -8.58 55.30 -2.71
C VAL A 334 -8.07 56.73 -2.75
N ALA A 335 -8.95 57.74 -2.84
CA ALA A 335 -8.54 59.14 -2.86
C ALA A 335 -7.76 59.53 -1.58
N ARG A 336 -8.28 59.16 -0.41
CA ARG A 336 -7.66 59.44 0.90
C ARG A 336 -6.27 58.78 1.03
N LEU A 337 -6.15 57.52 0.62
CA LEU A 337 -4.90 56.77 0.74
C LEU A 337 -3.86 57.18 -0.30
N ASN A 338 -4.28 57.65 -1.48
CA ASN A 338 -3.36 58.23 -2.46
C ASN A 338 -2.72 59.53 -1.95
N ASP A 339 -3.50 60.40 -1.30
CA ASP A 339 -2.96 61.61 -0.68
C ASP A 339 -1.97 61.28 0.44
N ARG A 340 -2.30 60.28 1.28
CA ARG A 340 -1.41 59.80 2.35
C ARG A 340 -0.12 59.16 1.80
N SER A 341 -0.21 58.46 0.67
CA SER A 341 0.92 57.77 0.06
C SER A 341 1.89 58.71 -0.68
N ARG A 342 1.50 59.97 -0.93
CA ARG A 342 2.34 60.97 -1.64
C ARG A 342 3.70 61.20 -0.98
N ILE A 343 3.74 61.24 0.35
CA ILE A 343 5.00 61.39 1.10
C ILE A 343 5.92 60.18 0.87
N LYS A 344 5.36 58.97 0.95
CA LYS A 344 6.11 57.73 0.71
C LYS A 344 6.61 57.66 -0.74
N ALA A 345 5.81 58.08 -1.72
CA ALA A 345 6.24 58.17 -3.11
C ALA A 345 7.45 59.11 -3.30
N GLY A 346 7.48 60.25 -2.59
CA GLY A 346 8.64 61.13 -2.57
C GLY A 346 9.90 60.48 -1.97
N LEU A 347 9.75 59.69 -0.90
CA LEU A 347 10.87 58.93 -0.31
C LEU A 347 11.37 57.82 -1.25
N VAL A 348 10.47 57.14 -1.96
CA VAL A 348 10.82 56.14 -2.99
C VAL A 348 11.60 56.79 -4.11
N ALA A 349 11.16 57.95 -4.62
CA ALA A 349 11.86 58.68 -5.68
C ALA A 349 13.27 59.09 -5.24
N LEU A 350 13.43 59.62 -4.02
CA LEU A 350 14.75 59.94 -3.46
C LEU A 350 15.64 58.70 -3.30
N ALA A 351 15.08 57.57 -2.84
CA ALA A 351 15.83 56.33 -2.72
C ALA A 351 16.22 55.75 -4.10
N ALA A 352 15.41 55.97 -5.13
CA ALA A 352 15.74 55.61 -6.51
C ALA A 352 16.88 56.49 -7.05
N GLU A 353 16.83 57.81 -6.85
CA GLU A 353 17.92 58.72 -7.22
C GLU A 353 19.24 58.38 -6.49
N ASP A 354 19.16 58.03 -5.20
CA ASP A 354 20.32 57.58 -4.41
C ASP A 354 20.93 56.30 -5.02
N TYR A 355 20.09 55.33 -5.40
CA TYR A 355 20.53 54.07 -6.02
C TYR A 355 21.10 54.29 -7.44
N ASP A 356 20.50 55.16 -8.25
CA ASP A 356 21.00 55.47 -9.58
C ASP A 356 22.36 56.20 -9.53
N ARG A 357 22.59 57.01 -8.49
CA ARG A 357 23.87 57.67 -8.24
C ARG A 357 24.93 56.70 -7.70
N ASP A 358 24.53 55.80 -6.81
CA ASP A 358 25.39 54.79 -6.20
C ASP A 358 24.64 53.46 -6.07
N PRO A 359 24.84 52.50 -7.01
CA PRO A 359 24.17 51.21 -7.02
C PRO A 359 24.78 50.22 -6.02
N SER A 360 25.02 50.67 -4.79
CA SER A 360 25.54 49.86 -3.70
C SER A 360 24.45 48.96 -3.10
N PRO A 361 24.82 47.81 -2.50
CA PRO A 361 23.87 46.91 -1.83
C PRO A 361 23.05 47.61 -0.72
N ALA A 362 23.62 48.60 -0.05
CA ALA A 362 22.91 49.38 0.96
C ALA A 362 21.76 50.20 0.36
N ASN A 363 22.00 50.88 -0.76
CA ASN A 363 20.97 51.65 -1.46
C ASN A 363 19.94 50.75 -2.14
N ALA A 364 20.38 49.60 -2.70
CA ALA A 364 19.48 48.58 -3.23
C ALA A 364 18.52 48.07 -2.14
N ARG A 365 19.04 47.72 -0.95
CA ARG A 365 18.24 47.26 0.20
C ARG A 365 17.27 48.34 0.67
N LYS A 366 17.72 49.59 0.76
CA LYS A 366 16.88 50.75 1.14
C LYS A 366 15.71 50.87 0.17
N LEU A 367 15.97 50.93 -1.13
CA LEU A 367 14.93 51.06 -2.15
C LEU A 367 13.99 49.84 -2.15
N ALA A 368 14.53 48.62 -2.16
CA ALA A 368 13.73 47.39 -2.13
C ALA A 368 12.77 47.34 -0.92
N SER A 369 13.24 47.77 0.26
CA SER A 369 12.41 47.80 1.47
C SER A 369 11.24 48.78 1.39
N MET A 370 11.36 49.84 0.57
CA MET A 370 10.27 50.80 0.35
C MET A 370 9.28 50.30 -0.70
N LEU A 371 9.77 49.56 -1.71
CA LEU A 371 8.98 49.03 -2.83
C LEU A 371 8.21 47.75 -2.48
N ARG A 372 8.72 46.89 -1.58
CA ARG A 372 8.15 45.55 -1.30
C ARG A 372 6.67 45.52 -0.87
N ASP A 373 6.18 46.63 -0.31
CA ASP A 373 4.79 46.74 0.17
C ASP A 373 3.83 47.30 -0.89
N ASP A 374 4.34 47.76 -2.03
CA ASP A 374 3.53 48.18 -3.19
C ASP A 374 3.44 47.01 -4.18
N PRO A 375 2.25 46.39 -4.35
CA PRO A 375 2.09 45.25 -5.26
C PRO A 375 2.55 45.51 -6.70
N ARG A 376 2.56 46.77 -7.15
CA ARG A 376 2.97 47.12 -8.53
C ARG A 376 4.48 47.13 -8.73
N GLU A 377 5.25 47.28 -7.66
CA GLU A 377 6.70 47.47 -7.68
C GLU A 377 7.47 46.25 -7.14
N ARG A 378 6.78 45.14 -6.84
CA ARG A 378 7.40 43.95 -6.24
C ARG A 378 8.40 43.26 -7.14
N ALA A 379 8.15 43.18 -8.44
CA ALA A 379 9.12 42.66 -9.39
C ALA A 379 10.46 43.41 -9.29
N ARG A 380 10.40 44.75 -9.23
CA ARG A 380 11.59 45.58 -9.02
C ARG A 380 12.21 45.39 -7.64
N ALA A 381 11.39 45.22 -6.59
CA ALA A 381 11.90 44.92 -5.26
C ALA A 381 12.65 43.57 -5.21
N ILE A 382 12.17 42.55 -5.94
CA ILE A 382 12.84 41.25 -6.08
C ILE A 382 14.22 41.44 -6.71
N GLU A 383 14.30 42.10 -7.87
CA GLU A 383 15.58 42.37 -8.56
C GLU A 383 16.60 43.05 -7.63
N LEU A 384 16.16 44.08 -6.89
CA LEU A 384 17.03 44.80 -5.97
C LEU A 384 17.46 43.92 -4.78
N TYR A 385 16.56 43.12 -4.21
CA TYR A 385 16.95 42.19 -3.15
C TYR A 385 17.87 41.06 -3.64
N GLU A 386 17.77 40.63 -4.90
CA GLU A 386 18.72 39.70 -5.51
C GLU A 386 20.12 40.30 -5.59
N VAL A 387 20.24 41.58 -6.00
CA VAL A 387 21.52 42.32 -5.96
C VAL A 387 22.10 42.36 -4.54
N VAL A 388 21.24 42.62 -3.54
CA VAL A 388 21.67 42.63 -2.13
C VAL A 388 22.16 41.26 -1.69
N ARG A 389 21.42 40.18 -2.00
CA ARG A 389 21.76 38.79 -1.63
C ARG A 389 23.11 38.37 -2.21
N GLU A 390 23.44 38.80 -3.42
CA GLU A 390 24.73 38.49 -4.05
C GLU A 390 25.90 39.17 -3.35
N ALA A 391 25.69 40.34 -2.75
CA ALA A 391 26.72 41.10 -2.06
C ALA A 391 26.80 40.82 -0.55
N ASP A 392 25.69 40.47 0.09
CA ASP A 392 25.56 40.28 1.53
C ASP A 392 24.65 39.09 1.87
N ASP A 393 25.14 38.21 2.73
CA ASP A 393 24.45 36.99 3.16
C ASP A 393 23.59 37.26 4.40
N ASP A 394 22.63 38.17 4.26
CA ASP A 394 21.72 38.58 5.33
C ASP A 394 20.45 37.71 5.31
N ALA A 395 20.18 37.01 6.42
CA ALA A 395 18.99 36.19 6.60
C ALA A 395 17.67 36.97 6.39
N GLY A 396 17.66 38.27 6.67
CA GLY A 396 16.51 39.15 6.42
C GLY A 396 16.21 39.36 4.93
N VAL A 397 17.23 39.29 4.07
CA VAL A 397 17.07 39.38 2.60
C VAL A 397 16.42 38.11 2.07
N TYR A 398 16.86 36.93 2.52
CA TYR A 398 16.21 35.67 2.15
C TYR A 398 14.75 35.64 2.55
N ALA A 399 14.41 36.04 3.79
CA ALA A 399 13.02 36.09 4.24
C ALA A 399 12.18 37.07 3.39
N SER A 400 12.76 38.20 2.99
CA SER A 400 12.08 39.18 2.14
C SER A 400 11.85 38.64 0.73
N LEU A 401 12.85 38.01 0.11
CA LEU A 401 12.72 37.37 -1.20
C LEU A 401 11.74 36.20 -1.18
N GLU A 402 11.79 35.34 -0.16
CA GLU A 402 10.87 34.21 0.00
C GLU A 402 9.41 34.67 0.05
N ARG A 403 9.14 35.73 0.83
CA ARG A 403 7.83 36.38 0.89
C ARG A 403 7.42 36.97 -0.45
N LEU A 404 8.32 37.69 -1.13
CA LEU A 404 8.02 38.33 -2.41
C LEU A 404 7.75 37.32 -3.53
N PHE A 405 8.54 36.25 -3.64
CA PHE A 405 8.27 35.19 -4.62
C PHE A 405 6.93 34.49 -4.37
N ARG A 406 6.57 34.21 -3.11
CA ARG A 406 5.24 33.68 -2.77
C ARG A 406 4.13 34.66 -3.16
N LEU A 407 4.31 35.94 -2.82
CA LEU A 407 3.34 36.97 -3.18
C LEU A 407 3.19 37.07 -4.70
N GLU A 408 4.25 37.02 -5.49
CA GLU A 408 4.18 37.05 -6.96
C GLU A 408 3.68 35.74 -7.58
N GLY A 409 3.69 34.63 -6.83
CA GLY A 409 3.38 33.30 -7.36
C GLY A 409 4.48 32.74 -8.24
N ASP A 410 5.72 33.23 -8.08
CA ASP A 410 6.90 32.73 -8.79
C ASP A 410 7.50 31.53 -8.04
N ASP A 411 6.86 30.37 -8.19
CA ASP A 411 7.30 29.12 -7.58
C ASP A 411 8.71 28.70 -8.04
N ALA A 412 9.09 29.04 -9.28
CA ALA A 412 10.41 28.73 -9.82
C ALA A 412 11.50 29.59 -9.16
N GLY A 413 11.25 30.89 -8.99
CA GLY A 413 12.11 31.80 -8.24
C GLY A 413 12.26 31.39 -6.79
N LEU A 414 11.14 31.03 -6.15
CA LEU A 414 11.14 30.51 -4.78
C LEU A 414 11.96 29.22 -4.66
N ALA A 415 11.78 28.26 -5.56
CA ALA A 415 12.54 27.00 -5.55
C ALA A 415 14.05 27.26 -5.71
N ARG A 416 14.46 28.14 -6.63
CA ARG A 416 15.87 28.55 -6.78
C ARG A 416 16.43 29.19 -5.51
N LEU A 417 15.67 30.08 -4.86
CA LEU A 417 16.09 30.73 -3.61
C LEU A 417 16.29 29.71 -2.48
N LEU A 418 15.34 28.77 -2.32
CA LEU A 418 15.40 27.73 -1.29
C LEU A 418 16.56 26.75 -1.53
N GLU A 419 16.81 26.40 -2.80
CA GLU A 419 17.94 25.58 -3.20
C GLU A 419 19.30 26.24 -2.87
N LEU A 420 19.44 27.53 -3.17
CA LEU A 420 20.62 28.32 -2.79
C LEU A 420 20.81 28.32 -1.27
N ARG A 421 19.74 28.60 -0.52
CA ARG A 421 19.75 28.65 0.94
C ARG A 421 20.13 27.31 1.57
N ALA A 422 19.62 26.20 1.02
CA ALA A 422 19.91 24.85 1.50
C ALA A 422 21.36 24.41 1.21
N ARG A 423 21.98 24.91 0.14
CA ARG A 423 23.38 24.60 -0.22
C ARG A 423 24.40 25.46 0.53
N ASP A 424 24.01 26.65 1.01
CA ASP A 424 24.92 27.53 1.73
C ASP A 424 25.28 26.94 3.10
N ARG A 425 26.57 26.66 3.31
CA ARG A 425 27.11 26.10 4.55
C ARG A 425 27.00 27.06 5.74
N ARG A 426 26.77 28.35 5.48
CA ARG A 426 26.55 29.38 6.52
C ARG A 426 25.11 29.37 7.04
N THR A 427 24.17 28.81 6.28
CA THR A 427 22.77 28.67 6.71
C THR A 427 22.69 27.73 7.91
N PRO A 428 22.05 28.16 9.03
CA PRO A 428 21.82 27.27 10.16
C PRO A 428 21.04 26.01 9.75
N PRO A 429 21.36 24.82 10.32
CA PRO A 429 20.71 23.56 9.93
C PRO A 429 19.18 23.62 9.97
N GLU A 430 18.58 24.30 10.96
CA GLU A 430 17.12 24.41 11.07
C GLU A 430 16.50 25.25 9.94
N GLN A 431 17.25 26.20 9.39
CA GLN A 431 16.82 26.99 8.23
C GLN A 431 17.00 26.21 6.94
N ALA A 432 18.10 25.47 6.79
CA ALA A 432 18.33 24.59 5.64
C ALA A 432 17.27 23.47 5.59
N ILE A 433 16.94 22.86 6.72
CA ILE A 433 15.86 21.87 6.84
C ILE A 433 14.51 22.46 6.42
N ARG A 434 14.14 23.65 6.92
CA ARG A 434 12.88 24.30 6.51
C ARG A 434 12.85 24.63 5.02
N ALA A 435 13.99 25.05 4.47
CA ALA A 435 14.10 25.33 3.04
C ALA A 435 13.91 24.06 2.21
N LEU A 436 14.57 22.95 2.58
CA LEU A 436 14.45 21.66 1.91
C LEU A 436 13.04 21.05 2.04
N ALA A 437 12.41 21.16 3.21
CA ALA A 437 11.03 20.70 3.41
C ALA A 437 10.04 21.46 2.52
N THR A 438 10.15 22.79 2.48
CA THR A 438 9.32 23.64 1.59
C THR A 438 9.59 23.34 0.12
N LEU A 439 10.86 23.17 -0.24
CA LEU A 439 11.28 22.86 -1.61
C LEU A 439 10.74 21.50 -2.07
N ALA A 440 10.80 20.48 -1.22
CA ALA A 440 10.25 19.16 -1.52
C ALA A 440 8.72 19.23 -1.75
N GLY A 441 8.01 20.04 -0.96
CA GLY A 441 6.58 20.31 -1.15
C GLY A 441 6.27 21.01 -2.48
N LEU A 442 7.02 22.07 -2.82
CA LEU A 442 6.84 22.79 -4.09
C LEU A 442 7.00 21.85 -5.30
N TYR A 443 8.06 21.05 -5.31
CA TYR A 443 8.28 20.07 -6.37
C TYR A 443 7.21 19.00 -6.45
N ALA A 444 6.66 18.56 -5.32
CA ALA A 444 5.59 17.58 -5.32
C ALA A 444 4.27 18.15 -5.87
N ILE A 445 3.90 19.40 -5.53
CA ILE A 445 2.73 20.08 -6.11
C ILE A 445 2.90 20.35 -7.61
N SER A 446 4.13 20.60 -8.08
CA SER A 446 4.42 20.76 -9.52
C SER A 446 4.47 19.44 -10.29
N GLY A 447 4.41 18.28 -9.59
CA GLY A 447 4.52 16.95 -10.19
C GLY A 447 5.96 16.50 -10.46
N GLU A 448 6.96 17.27 -10.03
CA GLU A 448 8.39 16.95 -10.15
C GLU A 448 8.86 15.99 -9.03
N HIS A 449 8.33 14.77 -9.02
CA HIS A 449 8.58 13.80 -7.93
C HIS A 449 10.06 13.46 -7.72
N ALA A 450 10.86 13.40 -8.79
CA ALA A 450 12.30 13.16 -8.67
C ALA A 450 13.02 14.31 -7.95
N ALA A 451 12.65 15.57 -8.24
CA ALA A 451 13.21 16.73 -7.56
C ALA A 451 12.75 16.82 -6.11
N SER A 452 11.48 16.44 -5.85
CA SER A 452 10.96 16.31 -4.48
C SER A 452 11.74 15.25 -3.67
N ALA A 453 12.03 14.10 -4.29
CA ALA A 453 12.82 13.03 -3.67
C ALA A 453 14.27 13.45 -3.39
N ASP A 454 14.91 14.17 -4.31
CA ASP A 454 16.26 14.72 -4.11
C ASP A 454 16.30 15.72 -2.94
N ALA A 455 15.33 16.63 -2.88
CA ALA A 455 15.20 17.56 -1.75
C ALA A 455 14.96 16.81 -0.43
N ALA A 456 14.12 15.77 -0.43
CA ALA A 456 13.88 14.92 0.74
C ALA A 456 15.13 14.13 1.17
N ALA A 457 15.92 13.61 0.24
CA ALA A 457 17.17 12.92 0.55
C ALA A 457 18.21 13.87 1.19
N ARG A 458 18.32 15.10 0.67
CA ARG A 458 19.17 16.15 1.27
C ARG A 458 18.65 16.60 2.62
N TRP A 459 17.33 16.62 2.82
CA TRP A 459 16.73 16.87 4.13
C TRP A 459 17.11 15.75 5.11
N LEU A 460 17.00 14.48 4.73
CA LEU A 460 17.40 13.34 5.57
C LEU A 460 18.88 13.37 5.96
N ALA A 461 19.76 13.92 5.12
CA ALA A 461 21.16 14.12 5.48
C ALA A 461 21.37 15.09 6.67
N LEU A 462 20.44 16.04 6.86
CA LEU A 462 20.46 16.99 7.99
C LEU A 462 19.59 16.54 9.16
N ALA A 463 18.51 15.80 8.88
CA ALA A 463 17.57 15.28 9.86
C ALA A 463 17.17 13.83 9.51
N PRO A 464 18.01 12.83 9.85
CA PRO A 464 17.81 11.43 9.45
C PRO A 464 16.51 10.79 9.92
N ARG A 465 15.91 11.35 10.97
CA ARG A 465 14.65 10.85 11.57
C ARG A 465 13.41 11.60 11.12
N SER A 466 13.49 12.38 10.04
CA SER A 466 12.33 13.10 9.51
C SER A 466 11.35 12.15 8.83
N GLN A 467 10.21 11.88 9.47
CA GLN A 467 9.18 10.97 8.93
C GLN A 467 8.56 11.47 7.62
N ASP A 468 8.37 12.79 7.46
CA ASP A 468 7.88 13.42 6.23
C ASP A 468 8.87 13.20 5.06
N ALA A 469 10.16 13.43 5.31
CA ALA A 469 11.18 13.21 4.29
C ALA A 469 11.27 11.73 3.86
N VAL A 470 11.14 10.79 4.81
CA VAL A 470 11.05 9.36 4.49
C VAL A 470 9.79 9.06 3.67
N ALA A 471 8.62 9.59 4.06
CA ALA A 471 7.36 9.37 3.34
C ALA A 471 7.42 9.89 1.89
N ARG A 472 8.07 11.05 1.65
CA ARG A 472 8.30 11.59 0.31
C ARG A 472 9.20 10.69 -0.53
N LEU A 473 10.29 10.19 0.06
CA LEU A 473 11.22 9.28 -0.62
C LEU A 473 10.56 7.92 -0.92
N GLU A 474 9.77 7.39 0.01
CA GLU A 474 8.97 6.16 -0.19
C GLU A 474 7.94 6.32 -1.29
N LEU A 475 7.21 7.45 -1.33
CA LEU A 475 6.28 7.76 -2.42
C LEU A 475 7.01 7.76 -3.77
N ALA A 476 8.13 8.49 -3.87
CA ALA A 476 8.91 8.56 -5.10
C ALA A 476 9.42 7.19 -5.55
N ALA A 477 9.86 6.34 -4.62
CA ALA A 477 10.32 4.97 -4.90
C ALA A 477 9.23 4.05 -5.48
N ARG A 478 7.94 4.40 -5.35
CA ARG A 478 6.84 3.67 -6.01
C ARG A 478 6.80 3.92 -7.51
N PHE A 479 7.20 5.12 -7.94
CA PHE A 479 7.18 5.54 -9.35
C PHE A 479 8.56 5.43 -10.00
N ASP A 480 9.63 5.54 -9.22
CA ASP A 480 11.01 5.34 -9.66
C ASP A 480 11.70 4.26 -8.80
N PRO A 481 11.78 3.02 -9.30
CA PRO A 481 12.44 1.92 -8.60
C PRO A 481 13.91 2.16 -8.22
N SER A 482 14.61 3.10 -8.90
CA SER A 482 16.01 3.41 -8.57
C SER A 482 16.18 4.05 -7.19
N LEU A 483 15.13 4.67 -6.66
CA LEU A 483 15.10 5.29 -5.33
C LEU A 483 14.79 4.31 -4.20
N ARG A 484 14.41 3.06 -4.50
CA ARG A 484 13.97 2.07 -3.50
C ARG A 484 15.01 1.79 -2.42
N ALA A 485 16.27 1.63 -2.81
CA ALA A 485 17.35 1.38 -1.85
C ALA A 485 17.53 2.55 -0.87
N ALA A 486 17.43 3.79 -1.37
CA ALA A 486 17.52 4.99 -0.54
C ALA A 486 16.31 5.13 0.40
N ALA A 487 15.09 4.85 -0.10
CA ALA A 487 13.87 4.85 0.71
C ALA A 487 13.93 3.82 1.84
N HIS A 488 14.37 2.59 1.54
CA HIS A 488 14.55 1.55 2.57
C HIS A 488 15.59 1.95 3.61
N ALA A 489 16.75 2.43 3.18
CA ALA A 489 17.79 2.89 4.10
C ALA A 489 17.25 3.98 5.05
N ALA A 490 16.50 4.94 4.52
CA ALA A 490 15.91 6.01 5.33
C ALA A 490 14.82 5.51 6.30
N ARG A 491 13.98 4.55 5.89
CA ARG A 491 12.96 3.94 6.78
C ARG A 491 13.60 3.21 7.95
N LEU A 492 14.71 2.50 7.73
CA LEU A 492 15.41 1.76 8.78
C LEU A 492 16.07 2.65 9.85
N GLU A 493 16.19 3.96 9.62
CA GLU A 493 16.65 4.93 10.61
C GLU A 493 15.52 5.42 11.55
N LEU A 494 14.27 5.12 11.21
CA LEU A 494 13.10 5.45 12.02
C LEU A 494 12.83 4.36 13.08
N PRO A 495 11.98 4.64 14.09
CA PRO A 495 11.54 3.62 15.02
C PRO A 495 10.93 2.41 14.31
N HIS A 496 11.24 1.22 14.83
CA HIS A 496 10.82 -0.06 14.25
C HIS A 496 9.29 -0.15 14.14
N ASP A 497 8.79 -0.49 12.96
CA ASP A 497 7.36 -0.65 12.65
C ASP A 497 7.15 -1.80 11.63
N ARG A 498 5.90 -2.10 11.31
CA ARG A 498 5.56 -3.19 10.36
C ARG A 498 6.13 -2.99 8.95
N ARG A 499 6.52 -1.78 8.54
CA ARG A 499 7.15 -1.57 7.22
C ARG A 499 8.55 -2.19 7.17
N HIS A 500 9.23 -2.27 8.31
CA HIS A 500 10.55 -2.91 8.41
C HIS A 500 10.47 -4.40 8.05
N ALA A 501 9.38 -5.10 8.40
CA ALA A 501 9.17 -6.49 8.02
C ALA A 501 9.09 -6.69 6.49
N ARG A 502 8.54 -5.71 5.76
CA ARG A 502 8.45 -5.76 4.29
C ARG A 502 9.78 -5.46 3.62
N ILE A 503 10.54 -4.49 4.15
CA ILE A 503 11.91 -4.22 3.70
C ILE A 503 12.76 -5.48 3.86
N ALA A 504 12.64 -6.13 5.02
CA ALA A 504 13.31 -7.40 5.28
C ALA A 504 12.86 -8.52 4.33
N ALA A 505 11.55 -8.67 4.07
CA ALA A 505 11.03 -9.62 3.09
C ALA A 505 11.63 -9.40 1.68
N GLN A 506 11.71 -8.14 1.22
CA GLN A 506 12.30 -7.80 -0.07
C GLN A 506 13.80 -8.13 -0.13
N ARG A 507 14.56 -7.90 0.95
CA ARG A 507 15.97 -8.30 1.05
C ARG A 507 16.16 -9.81 0.91
N ILE A 508 15.24 -10.62 1.44
CA ILE A 508 15.28 -12.09 1.29
C ILE A 508 15.12 -12.49 -0.19
N GLU A 509 14.25 -11.79 -0.94
CA GLU A 509 14.00 -12.06 -2.37
C GLU A 509 15.16 -11.63 -3.29
N GLU A 510 16.07 -10.75 -2.83
CA GLU A 510 17.22 -10.32 -3.63
C GLU A 510 18.19 -11.49 -3.91
N SER A 511 18.46 -11.73 -5.20
CA SER A 511 19.29 -12.84 -5.66
C SER A 511 20.75 -12.81 -5.17
N LYS A 512 21.24 -11.65 -4.72
CA LYS A 512 22.60 -11.46 -4.20
C LYS A 512 22.70 -11.71 -2.68
N THR A 513 21.57 -11.77 -1.99
CA THR A 513 21.52 -11.98 -0.54
C THR A 513 21.99 -13.39 -0.22
N SER A 514 23.01 -13.49 0.61
CA SER A 514 23.53 -14.78 1.09
C SER A 514 22.50 -15.49 1.99
N PRO A 515 22.59 -16.82 2.17
CA PRO A 515 21.69 -17.55 3.07
C PRO A 515 21.70 -17.00 4.50
N GLU A 516 22.88 -16.59 5.01
CA GLU A 516 23.03 -16.01 6.35
C GLU A 516 22.32 -14.66 6.47
N GLU A 517 22.50 -13.76 5.49
CA GLU A 517 21.80 -12.48 5.44
C GLU A 517 20.28 -12.63 5.30
N ALA A 518 19.82 -13.65 4.55
CA ALA A 518 18.39 -13.94 4.42
C ALA A 518 17.78 -14.40 5.75
N LEU A 519 18.52 -15.18 6.56
CA LEU A 519 18.08 -15.58 7.90
C LEU A 519 18.08 -14.40 8.88
N VAL A 520 19.06 -13.49 8.80
CA VAL A 520 19.07 -12.25 9.58
C VAL A 520 17.85 -11.39 9.20
N ALA A 521 17.62 -11.17 7.92
CA ALA A 521 16.45 -10.41 7.45
C ALA A 521 15.13 -11.08 7.90
N LEU A 522 15.02 -12.40 7.88
CA LEU A 522 13.83 -13.07 8.39
C LEU A 522 13.61 -12.79 9.89
N ASN A 523 14.67 -12.79 10.70
CA ASN A 523 14.57 -12.45 12.11
C ASN A 523 14.16 -10.98 12.32
N ASP A 524 14.77 -10.04 11.59
CA ASP A 524 14.39 -8.63 11.60
C ASP A 524 12.90 -8.46 11.25
N ALA A 525 12.39 -9.26 10.31
CA ALA A 525 10.98 -9.26 9.93
C ALA A 525 10.07 -9.71 11.06
N PHE A 526 10.43 -10.79 11.76
CA PHE A 526 9.69 -11.26 12.93
C PHE A 526 9.73 -10.31 14.13
N GLU A 527 10.81 -9.54 14.27
CA GLU A 527 10.89 -8.49 15.30
C GLU A 527 9.97 -7.31 14.99
N ALA A 528 9.74 -7.00 13.71
CA ALA A 528 8.86 -5.90 13.29
C ALA A 528 7.39 -6.28 13.19
N ASP A 529 7.10 -7.50 12.74
CA ASP A 529 5.75 -8.06 12.63
C ASP A 529 5.78 -9.50 13.14
N PRO A 530 4.96 -9.88 14.14
CA PRO A 530 4.91 -11.26 14.62
C PRO A 530 4.41 -12.27 13.58
N ARG A 531 3.77 -11.81 12.49
CA ARG A 531 3.26 -12.65 11.39
C ARG A 531 3.76 -12.15 10.03
N PRO A 532 5.08 -12.17 9.75
CA PRO A 532 5.65 -11.64 8.52
C PRO A 532 5.49 -12.65 7.37
N ALA A 533 4.25 -12.85 6.90
CA ALA A 533 3.93 -13.86 5.90
C ALA A 533 4.74 -13.69 4.60
N ASP A 534 4.94 -12.45 4.14
CA ASP A 534 5.76 -12.14 2.95
C ASP A 534 7.21 -12.63 3.12
N ALA A 535 7.82 -12.41 4.28
CA ALA A 535 9.20 -12.84 4.56
C ALA A 535 9.31 -14.37 4.63
N CYS A 536 8.33 -15.03 5.26
CA CYS A 536 8.28 -16.49 5.33
C CYS A 536 8.15 -17.11 3.93
N LEU A 537 7.26 -16.55 3.11
CA LEU A 537 7.07 -16.98 1.73
C LEU A 537 8.31 -16.66 0.87
N ALA A 538 9.03 -15.56 1.13
CA ALA A 538 10.28 -15.21 0.47
C ALA A 538 11.36 -16.25 0.75
N LEU A 539 11.52 -16.66 2.02
CA LEU A 539 12.46 -17.72 2.37
C LEU A 539 12.13 -19.04 1.66
N LEU A 540 10.84 -19.38 1.53
CA LEU A 540 10.41 -20.62 0.87
C LEU A 540 10.77 -20.71 -0.62
N GLN A 541 10.85 -19.56 -1.31
CA GLN A 541 11.25 -19.52 -2.71
C GLN A 541 12.76 -19.63 -2.90
N ARG A 542 13.55 -19.52 -1.82
CA ARG A 542 14.99 -19.65 -1.89
C ARG A 542 15.40 -21.12 -1.93
N HIS A 543 16.30 -21.42 -2.88
CA HIS A 543 16.92 -22.74 -3.04
C HIS A 543 18.29 -22.79 -2.38
N ASP A 544 18.42 -22.19 -1.20
CA ASP A 544 19.67 -22.21 -0.44
C ASP A 544 20.05 -23.65 0.00
N PRO A 545 21.35 -23.94 0.17
CA PRO A 545 21.81 -25.22 0.71
C PRO A 545 21.17 -25.51 2.08
N PRO A 546 20.75 -26.75 2.36
CA PRO A 546 20.07 -27.07 3.61
C PRO A 546 21.02 -26.98 4.81
N THR A 547 20.62 -26.23 5.85
CA THR A 547 21.35 -26.08 7.11
C THR A 547 20.42 -26.23 8.32
N PRO A 548 20.94 -26.50 9.54
CA PRO A 548 20.16 -26.48 10.78
C PRO A 548 19.39 -25.17 11.01
N GLU A 549 19.99 -24.04 10.66
CA GLU A 549 19.40 -22.72 10.82
C GLU A 549 18.22 -22.51 9.87
N ILE A 550 18.34 -22.97 8.61
CA ILE A 550 17.21 -22.95 7.66
C ILE A 550 16.09 -23.86 8.14
N LEU A 551 16.40 -25.05 8.66
CA LEU A 551 15.38 -25.94 9.22
C LEU A 551 14.60 -25.25 10.36
N ALA A 552 15.31 -24.65 11.32
CA ALA A 552 14.70 -23.92 12.43
C ALA A 552 13.85 -22.73 11.94
N ALA A 553 14.34 -22.00 10.94
CA ALA A 553 13.60 -20.90 10.33
C ALA A 553 12.30 -21.36 9.65
N LEU A 554 12.33 -22.46 8.89
CA LEU A 554 11.14 -23.03 8.26
C LEU A 554 10.12 -23.53 9.29
N GLU A 555 10.59 -24.12 10.39
CA GLU A 555 9.72 -24.52 11.50
C GLU A 555 9.02 -23.32 12.14
N ARG A 556 9.71 -22.19 12.28
CA ARG A 556 9.11 -20.93 12.73
C ARG A 556 8.12 -20.36 11.69
N CYS A 557 8.45 -20.41 10.40
CA CYS A 557 7.55 -20.00 9.32
C CYS A 557 6.24 -20.81 9.32
N ARG A 558 6.25 -22.06 9.81
CA ARG A 558 5.06 -22.89 9.97
C ARG A 558 4.02 -22.29 10.91
N GLU A 559 4.46 -21.57 11.93
CA GLU A 559 3.55 -20.89 12.87
C GLU A 559 2.77 -19.75 12.19
N VAL A 560 3.33 -19.18 11.12
CA VAL A 560 2.73 -18.09 10.34
C VAL A 560 1.93 -18.62 9.14
N LEU A 561 2.50 -19.56 8.40
CA LEU A 561 1.93 -20.07 7.14
C LEU A 561 0.97 -21.26 7.34
N GLY A 562 1.02 -21.90 8.51
CA GLY A 562 0.35 -23.18 8.75
C GLY A 562 0.98 -24.33 7.95
N ASP A 563 0.24 -25.43 7.80
CA ASP A 563 0.66 -26.62 7.04
C ASP A 563 0.49 -26.45 5.52
N ASP A 564 1.11 -25.39 4.99
CA ASP A 564 1.17 -25.11 3.55
C ASP A 564 1.99 -26.17 2.79
N ALA A 565 1.53 -26.54 1.58
CA ALA A 565 2.17 -27.59 0.79
C ALA A 565 3.62 -27.28 0.41
N TRP A 566 3.94 -26.02 0.10
CA TRP A 566 5.29 -25.60 -0.26
C TRP A 566 6.22 -25.64 0.94
N LEU A 567 5.71 -25.21 2.10
CA LEU A 567 6.44 -25.29 3.36
C LEU A 567 6.75 -26.73 3.74
N LEU A 568 5.75 -27.63 3.70
CA LEU A 568 5.95 -29.05 4.02
C LEU A 568 6.93 -29.70 3.07
N ARG A 569 6.86 -29.38 1.77
CA ARG A 569 7.83 -29.83 0.77
C ARG A 569 9.25 -29.39 1.12
N ARG A 570 9.43 -28.10 1.43
CA ARG A 570 10.74 -27.55 1.79
C ARG A 570 11.27 -28.12 3.11
N LEU A 571 10.40 -28.31 4.11
CA LEU A 571 10.74 -28.98 5.37
C LEU A 571 11.24 -30.41 5.13
N VAL A 572 10.55 -31.20 4.29
CA VAL A 572 10.99 -32.56 3.94
C VAL A 572 12.34 -32.55 3.22
N GLU A 573 12.55 -31.62 2.29
CA GLU A 573 13.81 -31.49 1.56
C GLU A 573 14.99 -31.15 2.50
N VAL A 574 14.82 -30.14 3.35
CA VAL A 574 15.87 -29.69 4.27
C VAL A 574 16.11 -30.74 5.36
N THR A 575 15.06 -31.34 5.93
CA THR A 575 15.23 -32.40 6.95
C THR A 575 15.92 -33.64 6.40
N ALA A 576 15.71 -34.01 5.14
CA ALA A 576 16.41 -35.15 4.53
C ALA A 576 17.95 -34.99 4.55
N HIS A 577 18.46 -33.76 4.59
CA HIS A 577 19.89 -33.48 4.63
C HIS A 577 20.41 -33.21 6.04
N VAL A 578 19.60 -32.55 6.88
CA VAL A 578 20.05 -32.00 8.17
C VAL A 578 19.64 -32.86 9.35
N ALA A 579 18.45 -33.46 9.31
CA ALA A 579 17.88 -34.28 10.38
C ALA A 579 17.07 -35.43 9.77
N PRO A 580 17.73 -36.43 9.16
CA PRO A 580 17.05 -37.49 8.39
C PRO A 580 16.05 -38.28 9.23
N ASP A 581 16.33 -38.46 10.52
CA ASP A 581 15.46 -39.10 11.51
C ASP A 581 14.09 -38.41 11.66
N ARG A 582 14.02 -37.10 11.40
CA ARG A 582 12.78 -36.31 11.46
C ARG A 582 12.01 -36.28 10.13
N ARG A 583 12.65 -36.68 9.03
CA ARG A 583 12.06 -36.67 7.68
C ARG A 583 10.75 -37.46 7.62
N HIS A 584 10.70 -38.62 8.28
CA HIS A 584 9.52 -39.48 8.33
C HIS A 584 8.33 -38.82 9.03
N ALA A 585 8.56 -38.07 10.09
CA ALA A 585 7.49 -37.35 10.78
C ALA A 585 6.84 -36.32 9.85
N TRP A 586 7.65 -35.59 9.07
CA TRP A 586 7.15 -34.60 8.10
C TRP A 586 6.43 -35.25 6.92
N LEU A 587 6.99 -36.31 6.33
CA LEU A 587 6.33 -37.09 5.28
C LEU A 587 5.01 -37.66 5.78
N SER A 588 4.96 -38.20 6.99
CA SER A 588 3.72 -38.71 7.60
C SER A 588 2.67 -37.63 7.83
N SER A 589 3.08 -36.43 8.26
CA SER A 589 2.16 -35.28 8.41
C SER A 589 1.62 -34.83 7.05
N TRP A 590 2.47 -34.67 6.05
CA TRP A 590 2.05 -34.28 4.71
C TRP A 590 1.15 -35.35 4.06
N THR A 591 1.49 -36.64 4.17
CA THR A 591 0.69 -37.74 3.63
C THR A 591 -0.69 -37.85 4.30
N ARG A 592 -0.86 -37.35 5.53
CA ARG A 592 -2.18 -37.28 6.17
C ARG A 592 -3.06 -36.18 5.56
N LEU A 593 -2.47 -35.07 5.16
CA LEU A 593 -3.16 -33.97 4.49
C LEU A 593 -3.47 -34.33 3.03
N ASP A 594 -2.55 -35.02 2.36
CA ASP A 594 -2.73 -35.45 0.99
C ASP A 594 -2.39 -36.94 0.81
N PRO A 595 -3.31 -37.84 1.22
CA PRO A 595 -3.09 -39.25 1.06
C PRO A 595 -3.17 -39.70 -0.39
N ASP A 596 -3.60 -38.85 -1.34
CA ASP A 596 -3.80 -39.27 -2.73
C ASP A 596 -2.68 -38.78 -3.66
N ASP A 597 -1.76 -37.95 -3.14
CA ASP A 597 -0.53 -37.57 -3.84
C ASP A 597 0.41 -38.77 -3.99
N ARG A 598 0.45 -39.32 -5.21
CA ARG A 598 1.30 -40.45 -5.60
C ARG A 598 2.79 -40.15 -5.45
N MET A 599 3.22 -38.92 -5.77
CA MET A 599 4.63 -38.54 -5.66
C MET A 599 5.05 -38.49 -4.19
N LEU A 600 4.16 -38.02 -3.31
CA LEU A 600 4.37 -38.01 -1.88
C LEU A 600 4.40 -39.42 -1.29
N ALA A 601 3.46 -40.29 -1.69
CA ALA A 601 3.44 -41.69 -1.27
C ALA A 601 4.71 -42.43 -1.70
N ALA A 602 5.16 -42.24 -2.95
CA ALA A 602 6.43 -42.78 -3.45
C ALA A 602 7.64 -42.22 -2.69
N SER A 603 7.65 -40.93 -2.38
CA SER A 603 8.74 -40.30 -1.61
C SER A 603 8.81 -40.81 -0.18
N ARG A 604 7.65 -41.07 0.45
CA ARG A 604 7.56 -41.70 1.77
C ARG A 604 8.05 -43.15 1.76
N LEU A 605 7.68 -43.91 0.74
CA LEU A 605 8.14 -45.28 0.56
C LEU A 605 9.66 -45.35 0.32
N ARG A 606 10.20 -44.51 -0.57
CA ARG A 606 11.65 -44.42 -0.83
C ARG A 606 12.43 -44.02 0.41
N ALA A 607 11.95 -43.05 1.17
CA ALA A 607 12.57 -42.71 2.46
C ALA A 607 12.58 -43.91 3.42
N ALA A 608 11.46 -44.66 3.49
CA ALA A 608 11.32 -45.76 4.43
C ALA A 608 12.22 -46.96 4.08
N LEU A 609 12.48 -47.17 2.78
CA LEU A 609 13.43 -48.15 2.29
C LEU A 609 14.87 -47.78 2.67
N VAL A 610 15.26 -46.52 2.48
CA VAL A 610 16.61 -46.02 2.80
C VAL A 610 16.90 -46.09 4.29
N ASP A 611 15.92 -45.71 5.12
CA ASP A 611 16.11 -45.61 6.57
C ASP A 611 15.97 -46.97 7.29
N GLY A 612 15.41 -47.99 6.62
CA GLY A 612 15.34 -49.38 7.10
C GLY A 612 14.33 -49.63 8.24
N ASP A 613 13.43 -48.69 8.54
CA ASP A 613 12.43 -48.83 9.60
C ASP A 613 11.23 -49.68 9.14
N ALA A 614 11.18 -50.95 9.56
CA ALA A 614 10.17 -51.90 9.11
C ALA A 614 8.70 -51.47 9.37
N PRO A 615 8.32 -50.89 10.54
CA PRO A 615 7.02 -50.26 10.75
C PRO A 615 6.68 -49.16 9.73
N THR A 616 7.60 -48.22 9.50
CA THR A 616 7.36 -47.11 8.56
C THR A 616 7.29 -47.60 7.12
N LEU A 617 8.14 -48.56 6.74
CA LEU A 617 8.12 -49.20 5.43
C LEU A 617 6.78 -49.91 5.17
N ARG A 618 6.32 -50.72 6.13
CA ARG A 618 5.00 -51.38 6.02
C ARG A 618 3.89 -50.36 5.83
N GLY A 619 3.85 -49.31 6.65
CA GLY A 619 2.83 -48.26 6.54
C GLY A 619 2.87 -47.50 5.21
N ALA A 620 4.06 -47.26 4.66
CA ALA A 620 4.24 -46.62 3.36
C ALA A 620 3.82 -47.54 2.20
N ALA A 621 4.19 -48.84 2.25
CA ALA A 621 3.80 -49.82 1.25
C ALA A 621 2.27 -50.05 1.24
N GLU A 622 1.64 -50.17 2.43
CA GLU A 622 0.18 -50.25 2.56
C GLU A 622 -0.53 -49.00 2.02
N HIS A 623 0.11 -47.83 2.11
CA HIS A 623 -0.38 -46.61 1.50
C HIS A 623 -0.35 -46.71 -0.03
N VAL A 624 0.81 -47.03 -0.62
CA VAL A 624 0.97 -47.14 -2.07
C VAL A 624 0.03 -48.19 -2.66
N LEU A 625 -0.11 -49.35 -2.00
CA LEU A 625 -1.07 -50.39 -2.40
C LEU A 625 -2.52 -49.90 -2.40
N ARG A 626 -2.91 -49.02 -1.45
CA ARG A 626 -4.25 -48.42 -1.40
C ARG A 626 -4.51 -47.46 -2.56
N LEU A 627 -3.48 -46.84 -3.13
CA LEU A 627 -3.60 -46.00 -4.33
C LEU A 627 -3.81 -46.81 -5.61
N GLY A 628 -3.59 -48.14 -5.56
CA GLY A 628 -3.83 -49.04 -6.68
C GLY A 628 -2.81 -48.89 -7.82
N ASP A 629 -1.71 -48.19 -7.58
CA ASP A 629 -0.67 -47.94 -8.58
C ASP A 629 0.54 -48.86 -8.31
N VAL A 630 0.48 -50.06 -8.87
CA VAL A 630 1.54 -51.08 -8.72
C VAL A 630 2.86 -50.59 -9.32
N SER A 631 2.83 -49.64 -10.27
CA SER A 631 4.05 -49.10 -10.89
C SER A 631 4.95 -48.37 -9.89
N LEU A 632 4.38 -47.84 -8.80
CA LEU A 632 5.14 -47.25 -7.70
C LEU A 632 5.88 -48.29 -6.84
N LEU A 633 5.53 -49.56 -6.96
CA LEU A 633 6.22 -50.69 -6.33
C LEU A 633 7.32 -51.27 -7.22
N ASP A 634 7.30 -50.98 -8.52
CA ASP A 634 8.37 -51.43 -9.44
C ASP A 634 9.72 -50.79 -9.06
N ASP A 635 9.69 -49.55 -8.53
CA ASP A 635 10.83 -48.85 -7.92
C ASP A 635 11.39 -49.57 -6.67
N ILE A 636 10.62 -50.47 -6.03
CA ILE A 636 11.05 -51.25 -4.84
C ILE A 636 11.77 -52.53 -5.27
N SER A 637 11.38 -53.16 -6.38
CA SER A 637 11.94 -54.46 -6.80
C SER A 637 13.45 -54.47 -7.01
N ASP A 638 14.04 -53.30 -7.29
CA ASP A 638 15.47 -53.11 -7.54
C ASP A 638 16.29 -52.72 -6.30
N ALA A 639 15.64 -52.34 -5.18
CA ALA A 639 16.27 -51.93 -3.91
C ALA A 639 16.23 -53.04 -2.87
#